data_AF-A0A0V1JGC3-F1
#
_entry.id   AF-A0A0V1JGC3-F1
#
_cell.length_a   1.000
_cell.length_b   1.000
_cell.length_c   1.000
_cell.angle_alpha   90.00
_cell.angle_beta   90.00
_cell.angle_gamma   90.00
#
_symmetry.space_group_name_H-M   'P 1'
#
loop_
_entity.id
_entity.type
_entity.pdbx_description
1 polymer ?
#
loop_
_entity_poly.entity_id
_entity_poly.type
_entity_poly.pdbx_seq_one_letter_code
_entity_poly.pdbx_strand_id
1 'polypeptide(L)'
;LYCPTMNSQSKEEEEENNKADKNHSSSIILTSPKLSLDDISSSLDFLEIAILEHNLLKLFNHHSGILYEEKNILHAINRYERIWLPMMAEVNSSEGILPPLDVYLVWHTHMLAPQYYNKHCITQYGRIIDHKLISSSEMQVRYNFSKKMWNSFSAGEPYDLDEFFKHSHDCIYNSDEIGYDLFTAVKRQRDFCYQTFLPHYSSIKYLEEAVQRYKKFVFLKIHYPNEFLTPCYDFDLVWHAHQVHPKIYSDDAIQWFGKIWIHDDSVNDRSPDSKLLRGESLTRKLWMHHFPGESYWRQGAMYRGHVAPCYLDFKKFDFQSVETGWLNIQSLALKYLEAERAYVRLKIKYGSKKMAELQAEVDQQTAKQRTNRNLIIYSDTSEVSKKLSSIVLNYDSCDMKAIHVNLELYDKEFLKRRRVIKLNGTLNLGELISQTDPRSAKCAVNILLSPDRIEQSSDKEIHSSIKMCLLASLFTNYSLELELGKFTLHSVQPDCKLFKLCYDFSLNKYGWNSSKRAWIAIHKLVDFRRNVHFTVQVIHCAVSLLSAILIYDSNSKLLAASHLVGPDSMPAIAQVESNASYIPNISSAKERAMVVINNCGDFGIIKAKWIGFLKKSSTDQSDKMESVQCPGYLKVEAVDFASNVVQSFELPGKNGLKISLFEHLQTALNAVSMKCNSIHVAEYACCAFSTALLFVLCNPDKIQDKVHHNAVSYKCYQWPLVVAAGYARENPSNQYLATTYATVPKPFEEAKIQNVHWYLTVAPLLMHSSCQFADGATFGACGSCGACGSCGSCGGCAACGDLGSWKRGVQKCKTQELQPNHLPKRPSIKSIHRIVDWIVKTNVTNFIKKNLFL
;
A
#
# COMPACT_ATOMS: atom_id res chain seq x y z
N LEU A 1 -43.98 -3.73 -52.26
CA LEU A 1 -44.35 -5.13 -52.58
C LEU A 1 -44.26 -5.95 -51.29
N TYR A 2 -45.44 -6.28 -50.75
CA TYR A 2 -45.79 -7.27 -49.72
C TYR A 2 -45.03 -7.36 -48.37
N CYS A 3 -45.76 -6.97 -47.31
CA CYS A 3 -45.76 -7.60 -45.99
C CYS A 3 -46.50 -8.96 -46.07
N PRO A 4 -46.31 -9.93 -45.15
CA PRO A 4 -47.16 -9.89 -43.95
C PRO A 4 -46.51 -10.37 -42.64
N THR A 5 -47.03 -9.79 -41.57
CA THR A 5 -47.01 -10.16 -40.14
C THR A 5 -47.57 -11.56 -39.84
N MET A 6 -47.05 -12.22 -38.79
CA MET A 6 -47.89 -12.81 -37.72
C MET A 6 -47.14 -13.00 -36.39
N ASN A 7 -47.82 -12.56 -35.33
CA ASN A 7 -47.53 -12.66 -33.90
C ASN A 7 -47.61 -14.10 -33.38
N SER A 8 -46.87 -14.43 -32.31
CA SER A 8 -47.47 -14.80 -31.01
C SER A 8 -46.44 -15.01 -29.90
N GLN A 9 -46.75 -14.45 -28.73
CA GLN A 9 -46.26 -14.76 -27.37
C GLN A 9 -45.04 -13.98 -26.83
N SER A 10 -45.33 -12.78 -26.30
CA SER A 10 -44.74 -12.30 -25.04
C SER A 10 -45.73 -11.32 -24.38
N LYS A 11 -46.62 -11.87 -23.53
CA LYS A 11 -47.39 -11.11 -22.54
C LYS A 11 -47.10 -11.77 -21.21
N GLU A 12 -46.07 -11.29 -20.51
CA GLU A 12 -45.95 -11.48 -19.05
C GLU A 12 -44.89 -10.60 -18.35
N GLU A 13 -44.20 -9.65 -19.01
CA GLU A 13 -43.14 -8.84 -18.35
C GLU A 13 -43.29 -7.32 -18.49
N GLU A 14 -44.50 -6.80 -18.70
CA GLU A 14 -44.72 -5.35 -18.87
C GLU A 14 -45.82 -4.79 -17.95
N GLU A 15 -45.90 -5.24 -16.70
CA GLU A 15 -46.85 -4.67 -15.72
C GLU A 15 -46.29 -4.33 -14.32
N GLU A 16 -44.96 -4.18 -14.16
CA GLU A 16 -44.38 -3.72 -12.87
C GLU A 16 -43.70 -2.34 -12.88
N ASN A 17 -43.60 -1.66 -14.04
CA ASN A 17 -42.85 -0.39 -14.13
C ASN A 17 -43.69 0.90 -14.24
N ASN A 18 -45.01 0.87 -13.99
CA ASN A 18 -45.87 2.07 -14.19
C ASN A 18 -46.92 2.33 -13.09
N LYS A 19 -46.56 2.25 -11.80
CA LYS A 19 -47.35 2.90 -10.72
C LYS A 19 -46.46 3.45 -9.60
N ALA A 20 -45.95 4.66 -9.79
CA ALA A 20 -45.48 5.49 -8.68
C ALA A 20 -45.76 6.96 -8.98
N ASP A 21 -47.03 7.35 -8.91
CA ASP A 21 -47.43 8.75 -8.71
C ASP A 21 -48.89 8.81 -8.24
N LYS A 22 -49.10 8.61 -6.92
CA LYS A 22 -50.25 9.16 -6.20
C LYS A 22 -49.88 9.42 -4.75
N ASN A 23 -50.00 10.69 -4.36
CA ASN A 23 -49.99 11.19 -2.99
C ASN A 23 -50.85 10.33 -2.06
N HIS A 24 -50.21 9.71 -1.07
CA HIS A 24 -50.86 9.39 0.20
C HIS A 24 -49.96 9.84 1.35
N SER A 25 -50.47 10.82 2.09
CA SER A 25 -50.07 11.06 3.48
C SER A 25 -50.39 9.79 4.28
N SER A 26 -49.39 8.94 4.48
CA SER A 26 -49.45 7.81 5.39
C SER A 26 -48.61 8.14 6.62
N SER A 27 -49.31 8.31 7.74
CA SER A 27 -48.77 8.35 9.09
C SER A 27 -47.68 7.30 9.28
N ILE A 28 -46.51 7.74 9.76
CA ILE A 28 -45.38 6.89 10.15
C ILE A 28 -45.87 5.95 11.27
N ILE A 29 -46.13 4.69 10.94
CA ILE A 29 -46.31 3.64 11.94
C ILE A 29 -44.91 3.34 12.49
N LEU A 30 -44.65 3.76 13.72
CA LEU A 30 -43.46 3.40 14.49
C LEU A 30 -43.53 1.90 14.84
N THR A 31 -42.93 1.06 14.00
CA THR A 31 -42.69 -0.36 14.32
C THR A 31 -41.30 -0.55 14.91
N SER A 32 -41.26 -1.06 16.13
CA SER A 32 -40.09 -1.50 16.94
C SER A 32 -39.13 -0.38 17.40
N PRO A 33 -38.56 -0.46 18.63
CA PRO A 33 -37.41 0.38 18.97
C PRO A 33 -36.26 -0.03 18.06
N LYS A 34 -35.83 0.88 17.17
CA LYS A 34 -34.62 0.68 16.36
C LYS A 34 -33.42 0.59 17.30
N LEU A 35 -32.56 -0.41 17.08
CA LEU A 35 -31.35 -0.66 17.86
C LEU A 35 -30.50 0.62 17.95
N SER A 36 -30.04 0.94 19.16
CA SER A 36 -29.08 2.01 19.39
C SER A 36 -27.68 1.59 18.95
N LEU A 37 -26.75 2.55 18.87
CA LEU A 37 -25.35 2.25 18.52
C LEU A 37 -24.70 1.26 19.50
N ASP A 38 -25.10 1.29 20.77
CA ASP A 38 -24.57 0.42 21.82
C ASP A 38 -25.10 -1.03 21.71
N ASP A 39 -26.25 -1.21 21.06
CA ASP A 39 -26.83 -2.53 20.81
C ASP A 39 -26.16 -3.26 19.63
N ILE A 40 -25.36 -2.55 18.82
CA ILE A 40 -24.59 -3.13 17.70
C ILE A 40 -23.36 -3.84 18.28
N SER A 41 -23.58 -5.10 18.59
CA SER A 41 -22.59 -6.03 19.12
C SER A 41 -22.59 -7.32 18.32
N SER A 42 -21.41 -7.92 18.20
CA SER A 42 -21.18 -9.21 17.53
C SER A 42 -20.43 -10.11 18.50
N SER A 43 -20.48 -11.42 18.25
CA SER A 43 -19.58 -12.37 18.91
C SER A 43 -18.12 -12.21 18.49
N LEU A 44 -17.85 -11.49 17.38
CA LEU A 44 -16.52 -11.19 16.87
C LEU A 44 -15.93 -9.93 17.51
N ASP A 45 -14.62 -9.97 17.74
CA ASP A 45 -13.82 -8.75 17.95
C ASP A 45 -13.51 -8.12 16.59
N PHE A 46 -14.21 -7.03 16.25
CA PHE A 46 -14.03 -6.32 14.99
C PHE A 46 -12.60 -5.80 14.77
N LEU A 47 -11.88 -5.45 15.84
CA LEU A 47 -10.50 -4.97 15.71
C LEU A 47 -9.58 -6.15 15.36
N GLU A 48 -9.73 -7.27 16.07
CA GLU A 48 -8.95 -8.47 15.81
C GLU A 48 -9.14 -8.95 14.37
N ILE A 49 -10.39 -9.10 13.91
CA ILE A 49 -10.65 -9.59 12.56
C ILE A 49 -10.21 -8.60 11.48
N ALA A 50 -10.27 -7.28 11.72
CA ALA A 50 -9.77 -6.29 10.76
C ALA A 50 -8.24 -6.38 10.58
N ILE A 51 -7.50 -6.64 11.68
CA ILE A 51 -6.05 -6.87 11.63
C ILE A 51 -5.76 -8.16 10.84
N LEU A 52 -6.49 -9.25 11.11
CA LEU A 52 -6.31 -10.53 10.42
C LEU A 52 -6.65 -10.44 8.93
N GLU A 53 -7.74 -9.77 8.59
CA GLU A 53 -8.15 -9.51 7.20
C GLU A 53 -7.06 -8.75 6.46
N HIS A 54 -6.59 -7.63 7.02
CA HIS A 54 -5.54 -6.86 6.38
C HIS A 54 -4.25 -7.66 6.18
N ASN A 55 -3.87 -8.52 7.13
CA ASN A 55 -2.72 -9.41 6.99
C ASN A 55 -2.90 -10.43 5.85
N LEU A 56 -4.12 -10.97 5.68
CA LEU A 56 -4.46 -11.85 4.55
C LEU A 56 -4.40 -11.11 3.21
N LEU A 57 -4.96 -9.91 3.12
CA LEU A 57 -4.89 -9.08 1.90
C LEU A 57 -3.44 -8.73 1.54
N LYS A 58 -2.60 -8.44 2.55
CA LYS A 58 -1.16 -8.28 2.35
C LYS A 58 -0.53 -9.54 1.77
N LEU A 59 -0.87 -10.73 2.26
CA LEU A 59 -0.36 -12.00 1.74
C LEU A 59 -0.74 -12.21 0.25
N PHE A 60 -1.99 -11.90 -0.13
CA PHE A 60 -2.41 -11.90 -1.55
C PHE A 60 -1.60 -10.91 -2.38
N ASN A 61 -1.40 -9.68 -1.87
CA ASN A 61 -0.66 -8.67 -2.60
C ASN A 61 0.81 -9.08 -2.83
N HIS A 62 1.47 -9.74 -1.86
CA HIS A 62 2.84 -10.25 -2.03
C HIS A 62 2.97 -11.23 -3.20
N HIS A 63 1.91 -11.98 -3.51
CA HIS A 63 1.88 -12.96 -4.61
C HIS A 63 1.09 -12.45 -5.83
N SER A 64 0.82 -11.14 -5.90
CA SER A 64 -0.03 -10.55 -6.94
C SER A 64 0.46 -10.80 -8.37
N GLY A 65 1.79 -10.92 -8.56
CA GLY A 65 2.39 -11.21 -9.86
C GLY A 65 2.00 -12.58 -10.43
N ILE A 66 1.53 -13.50 -9.58
CA ILE A 66 1.10 -14.85 -9.94
C ILE A 66 -0.42 -14.98 -9.77
N LEU A 67 -0.95 -14.64 -8.59
CA LEU A 67 -2.36 -14.92 -8.24
C LEU A 67 -3.38 -14.28 -9.18
N TYR A 68 -3.07 -13.08 -9.70
CA TYR A 68 -4.02 -12.32 -10.50
C TYR A 68 -3.78 -12.42 -12.02
N GLU A 69 -2.93 -13.35 -12.48
CA GLU A 69 -2.86 -13.68 -13.89
C GLU A 69 -4.13 -14.41 -14.31
N GLU A 70 -4.68 -14.05 -15.47
CA GLU A 70 -5.96 -14.57 -15.96
C GLU A 70 -6.05 -16.09 -15.92
N LYS A 71 -5.07 -16.79 -16.49
CA LYS A 71 -4.97 -18.26 -16.45
C LYS A 71 -4.98 -18.83 -15.02
N ASN A 72 -4.30 -18.16 -14.09
CA ASN A 72 -4.12 -18.63 -12.73
C ASN A 72 -5.40 -18.42 -11.91
N ILE A 73 -6.15 -17.33 -12.17
CA ILE A 73 -7.48 -17.11 -11.58
C ILE A 73 -8.43 -18.24 -12.03
N LEU A 74 -8.45 -18.60 -13.31
CA LEU A 74 -9.32 -19.67 -13.82
C LEU A 74 -8.97 -21.03 -13.22
N HIS A 75 -7.68 -21.35 -13.06
CA HIS A 75 -7.25 -22.55 -12.33
C HIS A 75 -7.70 -22.55 -10.87
N ALA A 76 -7.54 -21.41 -10.18
CA ALA A 76 -7.93 -21.26 -8.78
C ALA A 76 -9.43 -21.46 -8.60
N ILE A 77 -10.26 -20.92 -9.51
CA ILE A 77 -11.71 -21.12 -9.52
C ILE A 77 -12.05 -22.60 -9.71
N ASN A 78 -11.43 -23.28 -10.66
CA ASN A 78 -11.64 -24.72 -10.86
C ASN A 78 -11.28 -25.54 -9.61
N ARG A 79 -10.13 -25.27 -8.98
CA ARG A 79 -9.69 -25.94 -7.74
C ARG A 79 -10.63 -25.64 -6.57
N TYR A 80 -11.13 -24.41 -6.50
CA TYR A 80 -12.09 -23.97 -5.49
C TYR A 80 -13.43 -24.73 -5.61
N GLU A 81 -14.00 -24.78 -6.82
CA GLU A 81 -15.29 -25.41 -7.10
C GLU A 81 -15.24 -26.94 -7.00
N ARG A 82 -14.22 -27.57 -7.59
CA ARG A 82 -14.17 -29.04 -7.75
C ARG A 82 -13.57 -29.76 -6.54
N ILE A 83 -12.74 -29.09 -5.75
CA ILE A 83 -11.97 -29.74 -4.67
C ILE A 83 -12.29 -29.10 -3.33
N TRP A 84 -12.10 -27.79 -3.21
CA TRP A 84 -12.16 -27.12 -1.91
C TRP A 84 -13.57 -27.14 -1.29
N LEU A 85 -14.58 -26.68 -2.04
CA LEU A 85 -15.95 -26.62 -1.52
C LEU A 85 -16.52 -28.02 -1.17
N PRO A 86 -16.42 -29.05 -2.04
CA PRO A 86 -16.85 -30.40 -1.68
C PRO A 86 -16.12 -30.96 -0.45
N MET A 87 -14.79 -30.78 -0.37
CA MET A 87 -14.01 -31.24 0.79
C MET A 87 -14.50 -30.58 2.09
N MET A 88 -14.69 -29.26 2.07
CA MET A 88 -15.17 -28.53 3.26
C MET A 88 -16.63 -28.85 3.62
N ALA A 89 -17.43 -29.29 2.64
CA ALA A 89 -18.77 -29.81 2.87
C ALA A 89 -18.74 -31.17 3.58
N GLU A 90 -17.81 -32.07 3.23
CA GLU A 90 -17.70 -33.40 3.83
C GLU A 90 -17.07 -33.41 5.23
N VAL A 91 -15.99 -32.66 5.43
CA VAL A 91 -15.20 -32.72 6.67
C VAL A 91 -15.99 -32.24 7.89
N ASN A 92 -17.09 -31.48 7.68
CA ASN A 92 -17.99 -30.97 8.73
C ASN A 92 -17.30 -30.26 9.91
N SER A 93 -16.02 -29.90 9.75
CA SER A 93 -15.22 -29.21 10.74
C SER A 93 -14.72 -27.90 10.13
N SER A 94 -15.20 -26.80 10.68
CA SER A 94 -14.61 -25.46 10.45
C SER A 94 -13.33 -25.25 11.26
N GLU A 95 -12.76 -26.31 11.87
CA GLU A 95 -11.52 -26.25 12.63
C GLU A 95 -10.31 -26.13 11.70
N GLY A 96 -10.20 -24.99 11.03
CA GLY A 96 -8.90 -24.44 10.70
C GLY A 96 -8.13 -25.12 9.57
N ILE A 97 -8.81 -25.80 8.65
CA ILE A 97 -8.15 -26.25 7.43
C ILE A 97 -7.86 -25.01 6.58
N LEU A 98 -6.60 -24.87 6.19
CA LEU A 98 -6.16 -23.81 5.30
C LEU A 98 -6.31 -24.25 3.85
N PRO A 99 -6.90 -23.40 2.99
CA PRO A 99 -6.83 -23.61 1.56
C PRO A 99 -5.42 -23.32 1.01
N PRO A 100 -5.08 -23.91 -0.14
CA PRO A 100 -4.05 -23.35 -1.03
C PRO A 100 -4.27 -21.85 -1.25
N LEU A 101 -3.20 -21.07 -1.39
CA LEU A 101 -3.30 -19.60 -1.35
C LEU A 101 -4.15 -19.01 -2.49
N ASP A 102 -4.12 -19.60 -3.68
CA ASP A 102 -4.94 -19.20 -4.83
C ASP A 102 -6.41 -19.55 -4.64
N VAL A 103 -6.69 -20.75 -4.11
CA VAL A 103 -8.03 -21.17 -3.69
C VAL A 103 -8.57 -20.26 -2.59
N TYR A 104 -7.71 -19.83 -1.65
CA TYR A 104 -8.10 -18.90 -0.60
C TYR A 104 -8.55 -17.56 -1.17
N LEU A 105 -7.83 -17.01 -2.15
CA LEU A 105 -8.22 -15.77 -2.80
C LEU A 105 -9.63 -15.87 -3.40
N VAL A 106 -9.94 -16.97 -4.09
CA VAL A 106 -11.27 -17.18 -4.69
C VAL A 106 -12.34 -17.37 -3.62
N TRP A 107 -12.07 -18.20 -2.61
CA TRP A 107 -13.02 -18.44 -1.53
C TRP A 107 -13.34 -17.16 -0.74
N HIS A 108 -12.30 -16.41 -0.39
CA HIS A 108 -12.40 -15.09 0.24
C HIS A 108 -13.29 -14.16 -0.59
N THR A 109 -13.02 -14.04 -1.89
CA THR A 109 -13.79 -13.21 -2.81
C THR A 109 -15.26 -13.64 -2.89
N HIS A 110 -15.56 -14.94 -2.91
CA HIS A 110 -16.94 -15.42 -2.94
C HIS A 110 -17.71 -15.04 -1.66
N MET A 111 -17.06 -15.14 -0.48
CA MET A 111 -17.68 -14.78 0.80
C MET A 111 -18.01 -13.28 0.91
N LEU A 112 -17.29 -12.40 0.19
CA LEU A 112 -17.62 -10.98 0.07
C LEU A 112 -18.89 -10.72 -0.73
N ALA A 113 -19.53 -11.75 -1.28
CA ALA A 113 -20.87 -11.70 -1.85
C ALA A 113 -21.83 -12.59 -1.05
N PRO A 114 -22.19 -12.22 0.20
CA PRO A 114 -22.82 -13.14 1.16
C PRO A 114 -24.12 -13.78 0.65
N GLN A 115 -24.91 -13.06 -0.14
CA GLN A 115 -26.13 -13.63 -0.74
C GLN A 115 -25.86 -14.78 -1.71
N TYR A 116 -24.80 -14.68 -2.52
CA TYR A 116 -24.46 -15.66 -3.54
C TYR A 116 -23.74 -16.83 -2.87
N TYR A 117 -22.82 -16.55 -1.97
CA TYR A 117 -22.13 -17.57 -1.17
C TYR A 117 -23.09 -18.44 -0.37
N ASN A 118 -23.97 -17.83 0.42
CA ASN A 118 -24.92 -18.58 1.24
C ASN A 118 -25.91 -19.37 0.37
N LYS A 119 -26.45 -18.75 -0.68
CA LYS A 119 -27.37 -19.44 -1.60
C LYS A 119 -26.68 -20.65 -2.25
N HIS A 120 -25.45 -20.48 -2.74
CA HIS A 120 -24.69 -21.55 -3.36
C HIS A 120 -24.42 -22.68 -2.37
N CYS A 121 -23.88 -22.38 -1.18
CA CYS A 121 -23.56 -23.39 -0.18
C CYS A 121 -24.82 -24.15 0.31
N ILE A 122 -25.93 -23.45 0.57
CA ILE A 122 -27.19 -24.08 0.99
C ILE A 122 -27.77 -24.94 -0.12
N THR A 123 -27.75 -24.47 -1.37
CA THR A 123 -28.32 -25.21 -2.51
C THR A 123 -27.53 -26.47 -2.82
N GLN A 124 -26.19 -26.40 -2.81
CA GLN A 124 -25.32 -27.52 -3.20
C GLN A 124 -25.01 -28.47 -2.04
N TYR A 125 -24.87 -27.96 -0.82
CA TYR A 125 -24.37 -28.72 0.33
C TYR A 125 -25.32 -28.75 1.53
N GLY A 126 -26.49 -28.11 1.43
CA GLY A 126 -27.51 -28.09 2.49
C GLY A 126 -27.14 -27.23 3.71
N ARG A 127 -25.99 -26.56 3.71
CA ARG A 127 -25.51 -25.72 4.83
C ARG A 127 -24.54 -24.65 4.36
N ILE A 128 -24.38 -23.60 5.16
CA ILE A 128 -23.30 -22.62 4.97
C ILE A 128 -21.97 -23.27 5.39
N ILE A 129 -21.01 -23.27 4.46
CA ILE A 129 -19.61 -23.63 4.76
C ILE A 129 -18.97 -22.43 5.45
N ASP A 130 -18.58 -22.62 6.71
CA ASP A 130 -18.10 -21.52 7.53
C ASP A 130 -16.61 -21.23 7.30
N HIS A 131 -16.20 -20.02 7.64
CA HIS A 131 -14.81 -19.56 7.55
C HIS A 131 -14.45 -18.74 8.78
N LYS A 132 -13.16 -18.79 9.13
CA LYS A 132 -12.61 -18.02 10.24
C LYS A 132 -11.24 -17.47 9.84
N LEU A 133 -11.09 -16.15 9.98
CA LEU A 133 -9.79 -15.50 9.85
C LEU A 133 -8.86 -15.96 10.98
N ILE A 134 -7.60 -16.21 10.63
CA ILE A 134 -6.59 -16.67 11.58
C ILE A 134 -5.25 -15.95 11.39
N SER A 135 -4.46 -15.93 12.46
CA SER A 135 -3.14 -15.29 12.47
C SER A 135 -2.11 -16.05 11.63
N SER A 136 -1.06 -15.36 11.15
CA SER A 136 0.02 -15.98 10.37
C SER A 136 0.75 -17.10 11.14
N SER A 137 0.86 -16.99 12.46
CA SER A 137 1.44 -18.04 13.31
C SER A 137 0.56 -19.28 13.35
N GLU A 138 -0.76 -19.11 13.44
CA GLU A 138 -1.73 -20.19 13.38
C GLU A 138 -1.78 -20.83 11.99
N MET A 139 -1.65 -20.02 10.92
CA MET A 139 -1.50 -20.54 9.56
C MET A 139 -0.31 -21.50 9.45
N GLN A 140 0.83 -21.10 10.01
CA GLN A 140 2.06 -21.90 9.97
C GLN A 140 1.93 -23.24 10.69
N VAL A 141 1.20 -23.27 11.81
CA VAL A 141 0.94 -24.50 12.58
C VAL A 141 0.01 -25.44 11.81
N ARG A 142 -1.03 -24.91 11.15
CA ARG A 142 -2.04 -25.68 10.43
C ARG A 142 -1.63 -26.14 9.05
N TYR A 143 -0.59 -25.54 8.47
CA TYR A 143 -0.14 -25.82 7.11
C TYR A 143 0.08 -27.32 6.83
N ASN A 144 0.84 -28.02 7.67
CA ASN A 144 1.15 -29.45 7.43
C ASN A 144 -0.10 -30.34 7.48
N PHE A 145 -1.00 -30.05 8.41
CA PHE A 145 -2.26 -30.78 8.52
C PHE A 145 -3.16 -30.50 7.30
N SER A 146 -3.27 -29.24 6.90
CA SER A 146 -4.08 -28.81 5.75
C SER A 146 -3.58 -29.41 4.44
N LYS A 147 -2.26 -29.42 4.23
CA LYS A 147 -1.63 -30.08 3.09
C LYS A 147 -1.90 -31.58 3.05
N LYS A 148 -1.85 -32.26 4.20
CA LYS A 148 -2.18 -33.70 4.28
C LYS A 148 -3.64 -33.96 3.94
N MET A 149 -4.57 -33.14 4.46
CA MET A 149 -6.00 -33.24 4.18
C MET A 149 -6.29 -33.00 2.70
N TRP A 150 -5.77 -31.91 2.12
CA TRP A 150 -5.89 -31.61 0.70
C TRP A 150 -5.44 -32.80 -0.16
N ASN A 151 -4.25 -33.34 0.08
CA ASN A 151 -3.71 -34.47 -0.69
C ASN A 151 -4.57 -35.74 -0.61
N SER A 152 -5.37 -35.90 0.45
CA SER A 152 -6.29 -37.04 0.57
C SER A 152 -7.56 -36.89 -0.29
N PHE A 153 -7.93 -35.65 -0.65
CA PHE A 153 -9.11 -35.32 -1.45
C PHE A 153 -8.78 -34.99 -2.91
N SER A 154 -7.62 -34.39 -3.17
CA SER A 154 -7.33 -33.65 -4.40
C SER A 154 -6.87 -34.51 -5.59
N ALA A 155 -6.90 -35.84 -5.46
CA ALA A 155 -6.47 -36.80 -6.50
C ALA A 155 -5.10 -36.50 -7.15
N GLY A 156 -4.16 -35.93 -6.38
CA GLY A 156 -2.81 -35.60 -6.85
C GLY A 156 -2.60 -34.13 -7.25
N GLU A 157 -3.63 -33.28 -7.18
CA GLU A 157 -3.49 -31.83 -7.37
C GLU A 157 -2.59 -31.22 -6.29
N PRO A 158 -1.52 -30.49 -6.66
CA PRO A 158 -0.59 -29.88 -5.72
C PRO A 158 -1.26 -28.90 -4.75
N TYR A 159 -0.77 -28.84 -3.51
CA TYR A 159 -1.22 -27.84 -2.52
C TYR A 159 -0.48 -26.51 -2.70
N ASP A 160 0.84 -26.56 -2.91
CA ASP A 160 1.69 -25.38 -2.96
C ASP A 160 1.66 -24.71 -4.34
N LEU A 161 1.54 -23.37 -4.35
CA LEU A 161 1.49 -22.58 -5.59
C LEU A 161 2.69 -22.85 -6.51
N ASP A 162 3.90 -22.86 -5.95
CA ASP A 162 5.14 -23.04 -6.72
C ASP A 162 5.21 -24.40 -7.42
N GLU A 163 4.61 -25.43 -6.82
CA GLU A 163 4.54 -26.78 -7.39
C GLU A 163 3.44 -26.84 -8.46
N PHE A 164 2.29 -26.24 -8.17
CA PHE A 164 1.17 -26.15 -9.09
C PHE A 164 1.56 -25.47 -10.41
N PHE A 165 2.14 -24.26 -10.36
CA PHE A 165 2.44 -23.49 -11.57
C PHE A 165 3.66 -23.99 -12.36
N LYS A 166 4.44 -24.93 -11.82
CA LYS A 166 5.49 -25.63 -12.59
C LYS A 166 4.91 -26.67 -13.54
N HIS A 167 3.73 -27.20 -13.23
CA HIS A 167 3.11 -28.32 -13.93
C HIS A 167 1.73 -27.97 -14.53
N SER A 168 1.21 -26.77 -14.24
CA SER A 168 -0.08 -26.30 -14.76
C SER A 168 -0.03 -26.14 -16.28
N HIS A 169 -0.93 -26.82 -16.97
CA HIS A 169 -1.19 -26.63 -18.40
C HIS A 169 -2.27 -25.56 -18.60
N ASP A 170 -2.40 -25.03 -19.82
CA ASP A 170 -3.49 -24.10 -20.16
C ASP A 170 -4.85 -24.76 -19.84
N CYS A 171 -5.62 -24.15 -18.94
CA CYS A 171 -6.98 -24.58 -18.62
C CYS A 171 -7.96 -23.53 -19.14
N ILE A 172 -8.90 -23.99 -19.96
CA ILE A 172 -10.07 -23.20 -20.35
C ILE A 172 -11.20 -23.66 -19.42
N TYR A 173 -11.21 -23.14 -18.20
CA TYR A 173 -12.32 -23.37 -17.27
C TYR A 173 -13.27 -22.19 -17.36
N ASN A 174 -14.51 -22.45 -17.78
CA ASN A 174 -15.59 -21.47 -17.71
C ASN A 174 -16.76 -22.18 -17.03
N SER A 175 -17.05 -21.80 -15.79
CA SER A 175 -18.12 -22.41 -15.00
C SER A 175 -19.10 -21.33 -14.59
N ASP A 176 -20.37 -21.57 -14.88
CA ASP A 176 -21.50 -20.77 -14.43
C ASP A 176 -22.19 -21.41 -13.20
N GLU A 177 -21.62 -22.49 -12.62
CA GLU A 177 -22.25 -23.30 -11.56
C GLU A 177 -22.56 -22.48 -10.27
N ILE A 178 -21.77 -21.44 -9.97
CA ILE A 178 -21.94 -20.60 -8.79
C ILE A 178 -22.96 -19.45 -9.01
N GLY A 179 -23.26 -19.08 -10.27
CA GLY A 179 -24.15 -17.96 -10.59
C GLY A 179 -23.62 -16.59 -10.14
N TYR A 180 -22.32 -16.48 -9.86
CA TYR A 180 -21.60 -15.26 -9.50
C TYR A 180 -20.27 -15.24 -10.26
N ASP A 181 -19.98 -14.13 -10.96
CA ASP A 181 -18.76 -13.99 -11.76
C ASP A 181 -17.52 -13.80 -10.85
N LEU A 182 -16.98 -14.92 -10.38
CA LEU A 182 -15.79 -14.96 -9.53
C LEU A 182 -14.56 -14.39 -10.22
N PHE A 183 -14.45 -14.54 -11.54
CA PHE A 183 -13.28 -14.05 -12.28
C PHE A 183 -13.21 -12.52 -12.22
N THR A 184 -14.32 -11.85 -12.50
CA THR A 184 -14.39 -10.38 -12.39
C THR A 184 -14.37 -9.93 -10.93
N ALA A 185 -14.98 -10.67 -10.01
CA ALA A 185 -14.93 -10.35 -8.58
C ALA A 185 -13.48 -10.39 -8.02
N VAL A 186 -12.67 -11.38 -8.42
CA VAL A 186 -11.24 -11.45 -8.01
C VAL A 186 -10.46 -10.25 -8.53
N LYS A 187 -10.77 -9.77 -9.74
CA LYS A 187 -10.19 -8.55 -10.31
C LYS A 187 -10.57 -7.29 -9.54
N ARG A 188 -11.79 -7.19 -9.03
CA ARG A 188 -12.24 -6.10 -8.14
C ARG A 188 -11.60 -6.20 -6.77
N GLN A 189 -11.47 -7.40 -6.23
CA GLN A 189 -10.81 -7.64 -4.95
C GLN A 189 -9.32 -7.23 -4.99
N ARG A 190 -8.65 -7.44 -6.12
CA ARG A 190 -7.30 -6.89 -6.37
C ARG A 190 -7.25 -5.38 -6.22
N ASP A 191 -8.22 -4.68 -6.82
CA ASP A 191 -8.30 -3.22 -6.74
C ASP A 191 -8.55 -2.77 -5.31
N PHE A 192 -9.48 -3.41 -4.59
CA PHE A 192 -9.73 -3.15 -3.17
C PHE A 192 -8.45 -3.29 -2.34
N CYS A 193 -7.72 -4.41 -2.50
CA CYS A 193 -6.46 -4.65 -1.82
C CYS A 193 -5.45 -3.52 -2.04
N TYR A 194 -5.38 -2.96 -3.25
CA TYR A 194 -4.49 -1.84 -3.54
C TYR A 194 -4.91 -0.53 -2.83
N GLN A 195 -6.22 -0.28 -2.69
CA GLN A 195 -6.71 0.91 -2.00
C GLN A 195 -6.40 0.85 -0.50
N THR A 196 -6.36 -0.34 0.10
CA THR A 196 -6.10 -0.55 1.53
C THR A 196 -4.67 -1.00 1.84
N PHE A 197 -3.72 -0.90 0.89
CA PHE A 197 -2.37 -1.46 1.07
C PHE A 197 -1.40 -0.57 1.87
N LEU A 198 -1.68 0.73 1.97
CA LEU A 198 -0.75 1.68 2.60
C LEU A 198 -0.54 1.35 4.10
N PRO A 199 0.65 1.62 4.66
CA PRO A 199 1.04 1.10 5.99
C PRO A 199 0.12 1.48 7.15
N HIS A 200 -0.66 2.56 7.04
CA HIS A 200 -1.58 3.00 8.09
C HIS A 200 -2.74 2.04 8.33
N TYR A 201 -3.08 1.18 7.37
CA TYR A 201 -4.02 0.09 7.59
C TYR A 201 -3.49 -1.00 8.53
N SER A 202 -2.19 -0.97 8.89
CA SER A 202 -1.63 -1.81 9.96
C SER A 202 -1.55 -1.11 11.33
N SER A 203 -1.93 0.16 11.42
CA SER A 203 -2.00 0.87 12.69
C SER A 203 -3.23 0.41 13.47
N ILE A 204 -3.01 -0.09 14.69
CA ILE A 204 -4.06 -0.49 15.62
C ILE A 204 -4.95 0.73 15.92
N LYS A 205 -4.34 1.88 16.20
CA LYS A 205 -5.07 3.12 16.45
C LYS A 205 -5.95 3.52 15.26
N TYR A 206 -5.43 3.39 14.04
CA TYR A 206 -6.20 3.72 12.84
C TYR A 206 -7.41 2.79 12.66
N LEU A 207 -7.22 1.49 12.91
CA LEU A 207 -8.25 0.45 12.81
C LEU A 207 -9.28 0.52 13.95
N GLU A 208 -8.90 0.89 15.18
CA GLU A 208 -9.83 1.12 16.29
C GLU A 208 -10.89 2.17 15.92
N GLU A 209 -10.46 3.29 15.36
CA GLU A 209 -11.37 4.33 14.85
C GLU A 209 -12.21 3.83 13.67
N ALA A 210 -11.64 2.98 12.79
CA ALA A 210 -12.38 2.37 11.68
C ALA A 210 -13.50 1.45 12.18
N VAL A 211 -13.28 0.69 13.26
CA VAL A 211 -14.30 -0.14 13.91
C VAL A 211 -15.45 0.72 14.44
N GLN A 212 -15.16 1.86 15.08
CA GLN A 212 -16.21 2.77 15.53
C GLN A 212 -17.04 3.33 14.37
N ARG A 213 -16.38 3.62 13.25
CA ARG A 213 -17.04 4.09 12.02
C ARG A 213 -17.87 2.98 11.36
N TYR A 214 -17.41 1.73 11.40
CA TYR A 214 -18.19 0.57 10.93
C TYR A 214 -19.50 0.42 11.71
N LYS A 215 -19.47 0.52 13.05
CA LYS A 215 -20.69 0.48 13.87
C LYS A 215 -21.68 1.60 13.51
N LYS A 216 -21.17 2.81 13.26
CA LYS A 216 -21.99 3.94 12.78
C LYS A 216 -22.57 3.70 11.39
N PHE A 217 -21.83 3.03 10.52
CA PHE A 217 -22.32 2.64 9.19
C PHE A 217 -23.44 1.59 9.29
N VAL A 218 -23.29 0.59 10.15
CA VAL A 218 -24.35 -0.38 10.50
C VAL A 218 -25.58 0.35 11.05
N PHE A 219 -25.41 1.29 11.99
CA PHE A 219 -26.49 2.11 12.53
C PHE A 219 -27.27 2.84 11.41
N LEU A 220 -26.58 3.49 10.47
CA LEU A 220 -27.24 4.11 9.33
C LEU A 220 -28.02 3.07 8.50
N LYS A 221 -27.45 1.89 8.27
CA LYS A 221 -28.13 0.85 7.50
C LYS A 221 -29.38 0.29 8.20
N ILE A 222 -29.37 0.16 9.53
CA ILE A 222 -30.55 -0.20 10.33
C ILE A 222 -31.66 0.85 10.17
N HIS A 223 -31.28 2.13 10.22
CA HIS A 223 -32.25 3.22 10.14
C HIS A 223 -32.80 3.48 8.74
N TYR A 224 -31.99 3.20 7.71
CA TYR A 224 -32.28 3.42 6.29
C TYR A 224 -32.09 2.14 5.46
N PRO A 225 -32.90 1.08 5.69
CA PRO A 225 -32.65 -0.26 5.16
C PRO A 225 -32.72 -0.37 3.63
N ASN A 226 -33.50 0.51 2.99
CA ASN A 226 -33.69 0.51 1.54
C ASN A 226 -32.68 1.39 0.79
N GLU A 227 -31.89 2.18 1.51
CA GLU A 227 -30.95 3.11 0.90
C GLU A 227 -29.63 2.41 0.53
N PHE A 228 -29.04 2.85 -0.59
CA PHE A 228 -27.69 2.48 -0.98
C PHE A 228 -26.69 3.39 -0.28
N LEU A 229 -25.96 2.84 0.68
CA LEU A 229 -24.95 3.56 1.45
C LEU A 229 -23.56 3.11 0.99
N THR A 230 -22.64 4.06 0.89
CA THR A 230 -21.27 3.82 0.41
C THR A 230 -20.29 3.92 1.57
N PRO A 231 -19.47 2.89 1.82
CA PRO A 231 -18.46 2.94 2.87
C PRO A 231 -17.20 3.70 2.43
N CYS A 232 -16.42 4.18 3.41
CA CYS A 232 -15.03 4.57 3.19
C CYS A 232 -14.13 3.36 3.41
N TYR A 233 -12.98 3.30 2.75
CA TYR A 233 -12.10 2.11 2.75
C TYR A 233 -11.62 1.68 4.13
N ASP A 234 -11.54 2.61 5.10
CA ASP A 234 -11.14 2.27 6.47
C ASP A 234 -12.12 1.30 7.14
N PHE A 235 -13.41 1.61 7.12
CA PHE A 235 -14.43 0.75 7.71
C PHE A 235 -15.05 -0.25 6.74
N ASP A 236 -14.82 -0.10 5.43
CA ASP A 236 -15.12 -1.14 4.43
C ASP A 236 -14.24 -2.38 4.65
N LEU A 237 -12.97 -2.18 5.02
CA LEU A 237 -12.08 -3.27 5.44
C LEU A 237 -12.64 -4.05 6.64
N VAL A 238 -13.22 -3.34 7.63
CA VAL A 238 -13.87 -3.97 8.79
C VAL A 238 -15.12 -4.73 8.36
N TRP A 239 -15.87 -4.17 7.41
CA TRP A 239 -17.05 -4.85 6.85
C TRP A 239 -16.68 -6.13 6.10
N HIS A 240 -15.65 -6.09 5.24
CA HIS A 240 -15.10 -7.27 4.57
C HIS A 240 -14.66 -8.33 5.58
N ALA A 241 -13.93 -7.92 6.63
CA ALA A 241 -13.50 -8.81 7.71
C ALA A 241 -14.68 -9.49 8.43
N HIS A 242 -15.81 -8.78 8.58
CA HIS A 242 -17.03 -9.35 9.13
C HIS A 242 -17.69 -10.33 8.14
N GLN A 243 -17.82 -9.97 6.87
CA GLN A 243 -18.47 -10.80 5.83
C GLN A 243 -17.80 -12.16 5.62
N VAL A 244 -16.47 -12.22 5.73
CA VAL A 244 -15.72 -13.46 5.62
C VAL A 244 -15.88 -14.38 6.84
N HIS A 245 -16.77 -14.08 7.78
CA HIS A 245 -17.26 -15.02 8.79
C HIS A 245 -18.73 -15.36 8.48
N PRO A 246 -19.03 -16.19 7.45
CA PRO A 246 -20.34 -16.19 6.80
C PRO A 246 -21.50 -16.53 7.72
N LYS A 247 -21.30 -17.45 8.67
CA LYS A 247 -22.36 -17.78 9.66
C LYS A 247 -22.65 -16.62 10.60
N ILE A 248 -21.61 -16.08 11.25
CA ILE A 248 -21.76 -14.98 12.21
C ILE A 248 -22.30 -13.74 11.50
N TYR A 249 -21.80 -13.42 10.30
CA TYR A 249 -22.32 -12.31 9.51
C TYR A 249 -23.79 -12.47 9.17
N SER A 250 -24.22 -13.69 8.84
CA SER A 250 -25.64 -13.97 8.56
C SER A 250 -26.50 -13.80 9.80
N ASP A 251 -26.06 -14.31 10.95
CA ASP A 251 -26.77 -14.19 12.22
C ASP A 251 -26.89 -12.72 12.65
N ASP A 252 -25.77 -11.98 12.63
CA ASP A 252 -25.72 -10.55 12.93
C ASP A 252 -26.60 -9.75 11.96
N ALA A 253 -26.55 -10.04 10.65
CA ALA A 253 -27.36 -9.34 9.66
C ALA A 253 -28.87 -9.62 9.82
N ILE A 254 -29.25 -10.85 10.14
CA ILE A 254 -30.65 -11.21 10.46
C ILE A 254 -31.09 -10.49 11.74
N GLN A 255 -30.23 -10.45 12.76
CA GLN A 255 -30.52 -9.76 14.02
C GLN A 255 -30.70 -8.25 13.82
N TRP A 256 -29.81 -7.60 13.06
CA TRP A 256 -29.81 -6.14 12.90
C TRP A 256 -30.78 -5.63 11.83
N PHE A 257 -30.91 -6.35 10.71
CA PHE A 257 -31.65 -5.89 9.53
C PHE A 257 -32.86 -6.76 9.17
N GLY A 258 -33.04 -7.91 9.83
CA GLY A 258 -34.08 -8.90 9.50
C GLY A 258 -33.79 -9.72 8.23
N LYS A 259 -32.66 -9.47 7.57
CA LYS A 259 -32.22 -10.15 6.33
C LYS A 259 -30.72 -10.00 6.15
N ILE A 260 -30.14 -10.86 5.30
CA ILE A 260 -28.74 -10.69 4.87
C ILE A 260 -28.60 -9.34 4.16
N TRP A 261 -27.59 -8.57 4.56
CA TRP A 261 -27.26 -7.31 3.91
C TRP A 261 -26.50 -7.58 2.60
N ILE A 262 -27.12 -7.16 1.50
CA ILE A 262 -26.53 -7.21 0.16
C ILE A 262 -25.29 -6.31 0.06
N HIS A 263 -24.18 -6.94 -0.31
CA HIS A 263 -22.96 -6.26 -0.74
C HIS A 263 -22.82 -6.43 -2.25
N ASP A 264 -22.92 -5.31 -2.97
CA ASP A 264 -22.84 -5.24 -4.44
C ASP A 264 -21.47 -4.69 -4.82
N ASP A 265 -20.49 -5.58 -4.94
CA ASP A 265 -19.09 -5.26 -5.22
C ASP A 265 -18.88 -4.70 -6.65
N SER A 266 -19.92 -4.76 -7.50
CA SER A 266 -19.84 -4.37 -8.91
C SER A 266 -19.91 -2.87 -9.13
N VAL A 267 -20.37 -2.12 -8.13
CA VAL A 267 -20.62 -0.67 -8.20
C VAL A 267 -19.32 0.12 -8.04
N ASN A 268 -18.49 0.13 -9.09
CA ASN A 268 -17.20 0.81 -9.11
C ASN A 268 -17.15 2.06 -10.00
N ASP A 269 -18.24 2.36 -10.72
CA ASP A 269 -18.29 3.54 -11.58
C ASP A 269 -18.25 4.83 -10.73
N ARG A 270 -17.28 5.68 -11.05
CA ARG A 270 -17.03 6.98 -10.40
C ARG A 270 -17.27 8.14 -11.35
N SER A 271 -17.96 7.92 -12.46
CA SER A 271 -18.44 8.97 -13.34
C SER A 271 -19.45 9.86 -12.60
N PRO A 272 -19.62 11.14 -13.01
CA PRO A 272 -20.67 11.99 -12.45
C PRO A 272 -22.04 11.29 -12.48
N ASP A 273 -22.83 11.46 -11.41
CA ASP A 273 -24.16 10.86 -11.23
C ASP A 273 -24.22 9.32 -11.11
N SER A 274 -23.07 8.64 -11.04
CA SER A 274 -23.02 7.20 -10.81
C SER A 274 -23.74 6.77 -9.52
N LYS A 275 -24.20 5.52 -9.48
CA LYS A 275 -24.81 4.92 -8.27
C LYS A 275 -23.89 5.07 -7.05
N LEU A 276 -22.58 4.91 -7.23
CA LEU A 276 -21.57 5.04 -6.18
C LEU A 276 -21.54 6.46 -5.59
N LEU A 277 -21.42 7.49 -6.44
CA LEU A 277 -21.33 8.88 -5.97
C LEU A 277 -22.64 9.37 -5.35
N ARG A 278 -23.79 8.91 -5.85
CA ARG A 278 -25.10 9.18 -5.22
C ARG A 278 -25.21 8.54 -3.83
N GLY A 279 -24.77 7.30 -3.69
CA GLY A 279 -24.71 6.58 -2.40
C GLY A 279 -23.78 7.28 -1.40
N GLU A 280 -22.60 7.69 -1.85
CA GLU A 280 -21.65 8.44 -1.04
C GLU A 280 -22.24 9.77 -0.55
N SER A 281 -22.89 10.53 -1.46
CA SER A 281 -23.52 11.80 -1.12
C SER A 281 -24.63 11.63 -0.07
N LEU A 282 -25.47 10.60 -0.22
CA LEU A 282 -26.51 10.26 0.75
C LEU A 282 -25.90 9.87 2.10
N THR A 283 -24.93 8.95 2.09
CA THR A 283 -24.27 8.46 3.31
C THR A 283 -23.66 9.60 4.09
N ARG A 284 -22.99 10.53 3.40
CA ARG A 284 -22.42 11.75 3.99
C ARG A 284 -23.47 12.64 4.64
N LYS A 285 -24.61 12.89 3.96
CA LYS A 285 -25.72 13.68 4.52
C LYS A 285 -26.29 13.04 5.78
N LEU A 286 -26.50 11.72 5.75
CA LEU A 286 -26.97 10.96 6.90
C LEU A 286 -25.96 10.95 8.05
N TRP A 287 -24.67 10.82 7.73
CA TRP A 287 -23.60 10.87 8.73
C TRP A 287 -23.57 12.21 9.47
N MET A 288 -23.66 13.32 8.74
CA MET A 288 -23.70 14.67 9.32
C MET A 288 -24.93 14.88 10.21
N HIS A 289 -26.06 14.29 9.82
CA HIS A 289 -27.30 14.39 10.59
C HIS A 289 -27.24 13.60 11.91
N HIS A 290 -26.74 12.36 11.88
CA HIS A 290 -26.73 11.47 13.05
C HIS A 290 -25.49 11.62 13.94
N PHE A 291 -24.37 12.09 13.40
CA PHE A 291 -23.09 12.21 14.09
C PHE A 291 -22.52 13.63 13.96
N PRO A 292 -23.19 14.66 14.51
CA PRO A 292 -22.78 16.04 14.38
C PRO A 292 -21.37 16.27 14.98
N GLY A 293 -20.52 16.96 14.22
CA GLY A 293 -19.11 17.19 14.60
C GLY A 293 -18.14 16.13 14.08
N GLU A 294 -18.64 15.01 13.55
CA GLU A 294 -17.83 13.99 12.91
C GLU A 294 -17.97 14.01 11.39
N SER A 295 -16.86 13.73 10.69
CA SER A 295 -16.82 13.70 9.23
C SER A 295 -16.96 12.28 8.70
N TYR A 296 -17.84 12.09 7.71
CA TYR A 296 -17.87 10.88 6.89
C TYR A 296 -16.53 10.68 6.17
N TRP A 297 -15.96 11.75 5.62
CA TRP A 297 -14.62 11.72 5.03
C TRP A 297 -13.55 11.62 6.13
N ARG A 298 -12.54 10.76 5.93
CA ARG A 298 -11.40 10.60 6.85
C ARG A 298 -10.11 10.51 6.03
N GLN A 299 -9.05 11.12 6.56
CA GLN A 299 -7.74 11.04 5.92
C GLN A 299 -7.24 9.59 5.82
N GLY A 300 -6.69 9.24 4.66
CA GLY A 300 -6.21 7.90 4.35
C GLY A 300 -7.28 6.85 4.08
N ALA A 301 -8.57 7.24 4.04
CA ALA A 301 -9.70 6.30 3.91
C ALA A 301 -10.46 6.42 2.58
N MET A 302 -10.04 7.29 1.68
CA MET A 302 -10.75 7.57 0.43
C MET A 302 -10.06 6.92 -0.77
N TYR A 303 -10.77 6.92 -1.90
CA TYR A 303 -10.22 6.43 -3.16
C TYR A 303 -8.95 7.18 -3.55
N ARG A 304 -7.89 6.44 -3.86
CA ARG A 304 -6.57 6.99 -4.15
C ARG A 304 -6.48 7.74 -5.48
N GLY A 305 -7.54 7.68 -6.28
CA GLY A 305 -7.68 8.42 -7.54
C GLY A 305 -7.56 7.56 -8.80
N HIS A 306 -7.06 6.32 -8.67
CA HIS A 306 -6.90 5.35 -9.75
C HIS A 306 -6.98 3.90 -9.26
N VAL A 307 -7.19 2.96 -10.19
CA VAL A 307 -7.20 1.50 -9.97
C VAL A 307 -5.78 0.96 -9.71
N ALA A 308 -5.63 -0.34 -9.39
CA ALA A 308 -4.33 -0.93 -9.16
C ALA A 308 -3.36 -0.69 -10.34
N PRO A 309 -2.06 -0.38 -10.09
CA PRO A 309 -1.12 -0.02 -11.15
C PRO A 309 -0.98 -1.03 -12.30
N CYS A 310 -1.18 -2.32 -12.05
CA CYS A 310 -1.20 -3.34 -13.10
C CYS A 310 -2.27 -3.12 -14.21
N TYR A 311 -3.28 -2.26 -13.98
CA TYR A 311 -4.26 -1.84 -14.99
C TYR A 311 -3.90 -0.52 -15.71
N LEU A 312 -2.79 0.13 -15.34
CA LEU A 312 -2.35 1.42 -15.90
C LEU A 312 -1.29 1.25 -17.00
N ASP A 313 -1.31 0.13 -17.73
CA ASP A 313 -0.38 -0.18 -18.83
C ASP A 313 1.12 -0.21 -18.46
N PHE A 314 1.46 -0.44 -17.19
CA PHE A 314 2.85 -0.67 -16.81
C PHE A 314 3.37 -1.97 -17.40
N LYS A 315 4.62 -1.95 -17.86
CA LYS A 315 5.32 -3.16 -18.31
C LYS A 315 5.79 -3.96 -17.09
N LYS A 316 5.64 -5.28 -17.14
CA LYS A 316 6.33 -6.18 -16.21
C LYS A 316 7.85 -6.01 -16.37
N PHE A 317 8.58 -6.05 -15.26
CA PHE A 317 10.05 -6.02 -15.30
C PHE A 317 10.55 -7.26 -16.03
N ASP A 318 11.41 -7.05 -17.02
CA ASP A 318 12.00 -8.13 -17.81
C ASP A 318 13.43 -8.37 -17.35
N PHE A 319 13.63 -9.41 -16.54
CA PHE A 319 14.95 -9.76 -16.03
C PHE A 319 15.92 -10.21 -17.14
N GLN A 320 15.44 -10.63 -18.31
CA GLN A 320 16.30 -10.99 -19.44
C GLN A 320 16.97 -9.77 -20.07
N SER A 321 16.42 -8.57 -19.85
CA SER A 321 17.01 -7.31 -20.33
C SER A 321 18.21 -6.83 -19.51
N VAL A 322 18.51 -7.48 -18.39
CA VAL A 322 19.64 -7.09 -17.53
C VAL A 322 20.93 -7.71 -18.07
N GLU A 323 21.63 -6.96 -18.93
CA GLU A 323 22.85 -7.46 -19.60
C GLU A 323 24.01 -7.71 -18.64
N THR A 324 24.21 -6.83 -17.65
CA THR A 324 25.31 -6.95 -16.67
C THR A 324 24.87 -6.49 -15.30
N GLY A 325 25.34 -7.19 -14.26
CA GLY A 325 25.01 -6.90 -12.88
C GLY A 325 25.87 -7.68 -11.89
N TRP A 326 25.49 -7.63 -10.62
CA TRP A 326 26.07 -8.50 -9.60
C TRP A 326 25.02 -9.05 -8.66
N LEU A 327 25.30 -10.24 -8.14
CA LEU A 327 24.50 -10.90 -7.12
C LEU A 327 25.25 -10.88 -5.79
N ASN A 328 24.53 -10.54 -4.73
CA ASN A 328 25.00 -10.65 -3.36
C ASN A 328 24.33 -11.85 -2.70
N ILE A 329 25.11 -12.88 -2.34
CA ILE A 329 24.58 -14.04 -1.62
C ILE A 329 24.37 -13.67 -0.16
N GLN A 330 23.10 -13.63 0.27
CA GLN A 330 22.73 -13.25 1.62
C GLN A 330 22.73 -14.43 2.58
N SER A 331 22.23 -15.60 2.14
CA SER A 331 22.18 -16.77 3.01
C SER A 331 22.14 -18.10 2.26
N LEU A 332 22.55 -19.17 2.96
CA LEU A 332 22.55 -20.55 2.49
C LEU A 332 22.01 -21.45 3.62
N ALA A 333 21.00 -22.26 3.32
CA ALA A 333 20.37 -23.16 4.28
C ALA A 333 20.32 -24.59 3.75
N LEU A 334 20.84 -25.57 4.52
CA LEU A 334 20.73 -26.98 4.19
C LEU A 334 19.46 -27.56 4.83
N LYS A 335 18.64 -28.25 4.04
CA LYS A 335 17.46 -28.95 4.56
C LYS A 335 17.78 -30.44 4.69
N TYR A 336 17.28 -31.07 5.76
CA TYR A 336 17.36 -32.53 5.98
C TYR A 336 18.78 -33.07 6.21
N LEU A 337 19.55 -32.46 7.12
CA LEU A 337 20.86 -32.99 7.52
C LEU A 337 20.70 -33.93 8.73
N GLU A 338 21.29 -35.13 8.68
CA GLU A 338 21.26 -36.11 9.77
C GLU A 338 22.14 -35.68 10.96
N ALA A 339 21.68 -35.98 12.18
CA ALA A 339 22.27 -35.49 13.44
C ALA A 339 23.66 -36.08 13.78
N GLU A 340 24.10 -37.12 13.07
CA GLU A 340 25.37 -37.81 13.32
C GLU A 340 26.60 -37.07 12.76
N ARG A 341 26.40 -36.04 11.92
CA ARG A 341 27.49 -35.28 11.28
C ARG A 341 27.89 -34.09 12.15
N ALA A 342 29.19 -33.95 12.43
CA ALA A 342 29.69 -32.91 13.33
C ALA A 342 30.25 -31.69 12.59
N TYR A 343 30.86 -31.87 11.42
CA TYR A 343 31.46 -30.76 10.68
C TYR A 343 31.01 -30.70 9.23
N VAL A 344 30.78 -29.48 8.76
CA VAL A 344 30.38 -29.17 7.39
C VAL A 344 31.41 -28.25 6.77
N ARG A 345 31.86 -28.58 5.55
CA ARG A 345 32.64 -27.68 4.69
C ARG A 345 31.92 -27.44 3.38
N LEU A 346 31.64 -26.19 3.06
CA LEU A 346 30.97 -25.76 1.85
C LEU A 346 31.94 -24.98 0.97
N LYS A 347 32.12 -25.40 -0.28
CA LYS A 347 32.94 -24.71 -1.28
C LYS A 347 32.03 -24.20 -2.40
N ILE A 348 32.13 -22.91 -2.70
CA ILE A 348 31.33 -22.25 -3.73
C ILE A 348 32.29 -21.74 -4.82
N LYS A 349 32.01 -22.11 -6.07
CA LYS A 349 32.72 -21.65 -7.25
C LYS A 349 31.74 -21.00 -8.23
N TYR A 350 32.21 -20.01 -8.97
CA TYR A 350 31.51 -19.40 -10.08
C TYR A 350 32.31 -19.62 -11.36
N GLY A 351 31.81 -20.49 -12.24
CA GLY A 351 32.64 -21.13 -13.26
C GLY A 351 33.85 -21.82 -12.62
N SER A 352 35.06 -21.48 -13.08
CA SER A 352 36.31 -21.99 -12.49
C SER A 352 36.81 -21.22 -11.26
N LYS A 353 36.26 -20.02 -10.98
CA LYS A 353 36.74 -19.13 -9.92
C LYS A 353 36.21 -19.57 -8.56
N LYS A 354 37.10 -19.80 -7.58
CA LYS A 354 36.72 -20.04 -6.18
C LYS A 354 36.20 -18.73 -5.57
N MET A 355 34.96 -18.76 -5.07
CA MET A 355 34.30 -17.60 -4.47
C MET A 355 34.40 -17.62 -2.95
N ALA A 356 34.04 -18.74 -2.33
CA ALA A 356 34.10 -18.89 -0.88
C ALA A 356 34.35 -20.34 -0.46
N GLU A 357 34.91 -20.50 0.73
CA GLU A 357 34.98 -21.75 1.45
C GLU A 357 34.55 -21.49 2.91
N LEU A 358 33.47 -22.14 3.32
CA LEU A 358 32.85 -21.98 4.63
C LEU A 358 33.01 -23.28 5.40
N GLN A 359 33.32 -23.18 6.68
CA GLN A 359 33.46 -24.32 7.58
C GLN A 359 32.65 -24.02 8.84
N ALA A 360 31.82 -24.97 9.26
CA ALA A 360 30.96 -24.83 10.42
C ALA A 360 30.84 -26.17 11.16
N GLU A 361 30.73 -26.10 12.48
CA GLU A 361 30.36 -27.23 13.33
C GLU A 361 28.84 -27.27 13.47
N VAL A 362 28.27 -28.48 13.45
CA VAL A 362 26.84 -28.70 13.60
C VAL A 362 26.48 -28.65 15.08
N ASP A 363 25.80 -27.59 15.51
CA ASP A 363 25.29 -27.49 16.87
C ASP A 363 24.10 -28.45 17.09
N GLN A 364 24.37 -29.54 17.81
CA GLN A 364 23.40 -30.58 18.13
C GLN A 364 22.33 -30.14 19.16
N GLN A 365 22.54 -29.04 19.90
CA GLN A 365 21.57 -28.53 20.87
C GLN A 365 20.49 -27.67 20.21
N THR A 366 20.85 -26.79 19.25
CA THR A 366 19.87 -26.04 18.45
C THR A 366 19.10 -26.93 17.46
N ALA A 367 19.71 -28.00 16.95
CA ALA A 367 19.04 -28.98 16.07
C ALA A 367 17.92 -29.78 16.77
N LYS A 368 18.00 -29.97 18.11
CA LYS A 368 16.96 -30.67 18.90
C LYS A 368 15.81 -29.77 19.34
N GLN A 369 16.03 -28.45 19.47
CA GLN A 369 15.00 -27.49 19.90
C GLN A 369 14.14 -26.95 18.74
N ARG A 370 14.62 -27.01 17.50
CA ARG A 370 13.84 -26.62 16.31
C ARG A 370 13.04 -27.83 15.82
N THR A 371 11.71 -27.71 15.82
CA THR A 371 10.77 -28.71 15.29
C THR A 371 10.90 -28.94 13.76
N ASN A 372 11.70 -28.12 13.07
CA ASN A 372 12.08 -28.32 11.67
C ASN A 372 13.51 -28.87 11.58
N ARG A 373 13.69 -30.06 10.98
CA ARG A 373 14.96 -30.73 10.66
C ARG A 373 15.81 -29.99 9.60
N ASN A 374 15.86 -28.66 9.67
CA ASN A 374 16.60 -27.78 8.76
C ASN A 374 17.89 -27.36 9.44
N LEU A 375 19.03 -27.71 8.84
CA LEU A 375 20.33 -27.27 9.28
C LEU A 375 20.70 -25.99 8.51
N ILE A 376 20.29 -24.87 9.07
CA ILE A 376 20.72 -23.57 8.57
C ILE A 376 22.21 -23.44 8.94
N ILE A 377 23.12 -23.27 7.98
CA ILE A 377 24.56 -23.06 8.27
C ILE A 377 24.82 -21.68 8.95
N TYR A 378 23.78 -20.98 9.41
CA TYR A 378 23.90 -19.77 10.19
C TYR A 378 23.06 -19.80 11.48
N SER A 379 23.76 -19.83 12.61
CA SER A 379 23.38 -19.10 13.82
C SER A 379 24.62 -18.36 14.32
N ASP A 380 24.64 -17.06 14.05
CA ASP A 380 25.31 -16.02 14.84
C ASP A 380 26.80 -16.20 15.19
N THR A 381 27.67 -16.24 14.18
CA THR A 381 29.04 -15.72 14.35
C THR A 381 29.28 -14.58 13.36
N SER A 382 29.63 -13.39 13.89
CA SER A 382 29.74 -12.15 13.11
C SER A 382 30.75 -12.20 11.95
N GLU A 383 31.68 -13.16 11.95
CA GLU A 383 32.72 -13.28 10.93
C GLU A 383 32.27 -14.04 9.67
N VAL A 384 31.45 -15.10 9.81
CA VAL A 384 30.96 -15.89 8.66
C VAL A 384 29.92 -15.09 7.87
N SER A 385 29.06 -14.33 8.57
CA SER A 385 28.12 -13.40 7.94
C SER A 385 28.84 -12.30 7.13
N LYS A 386 29.94 -11.73 7.65
CA LYS A 386 30.79 -10.78 6.90
C LYS A 386 31.47 -11.42 5.68
N LYS A 387 31.87 -12.71 5.76
CA LYS A 387 32.45 -13.45 4.63
C LYS A 387 31.42 -13.86 3.56
N LEU A 388 30.17 -14.10 3.94
CA LEU A 388 29.07 -14.42 3.01
C LEU A 388 28.53 -13.18 2.31
N SER A 389 28.25 -12.12 3.07
CA SER A 389 27.83 -10.82 2.53
C SER A 389 28.87 -10.10 1.66
N SER A 390 30.10 -10.62 1.62
CA SER A 390 31.16 -10.19 0.69
C SER A 390 31.26 -11.05 -0.58
N ILE A 391 30.46 -12.12 -0.72
CA ILE A 391 30.40 -12.90 -1.96
C ILE A 391 29.58 -12.14 -2.99
N VAL A 392 30.29 -11.35 -3.79
CA VAL A 392 29.75 -10.63 -4.94
C VAL A 392 30.06 -11.40 -6.22
N LEU A 393 29.00 -11.84 -6.91
CA LEU A 393 29.10 -12.51 -8.21
C LEU A 393 28.77 -11.51 -9.31
N ASN A 394 29.79 -10.99 -9.98
CA ASN A 394 29.59 -10.18 -11.19
C ASN A 394 29.26 -11.10 -12.36
N TYR A 395 28.25 -10.74 -13.14
CA TYR A 395 27.87 -11.49 -14.32
C TYR A 395 27.68 -10.59 -15.54
N ASP A 396 27.84 -11.23 -16.69
CA ASP A 396 27.50 -10.72 -18.01
C ASP A 396 26.59 -11.77 -18.66
N SER A 397 25.43 -11.34 -19.12
CA SER A 397 24.43 -12.17 -19.81
C SER A 397 25.01 -12.90 -21.03
N CYS A 398 26.06 -12.37 -21.66
CA CYS A 398 26.76 -13.00 -22.78
C CYS A 398 27.73 -14.14 -22.35
N ASP A 399 28.16 -14.17 -21.09
CA ASP A 399 29.10 -15.17 -20.53
C ASP A 399 28.62 -15.64 -19.14
N MET A 400 27.39 -16.18 -19.11
CA MET A 400 26.78 -16.67 -17.88
C MET A 400 27.42 -17.98 -17.43
N LYS A 401 28.05 -17.95 -16.25
CA LYS A 401 28.70 -19.13 -15.65
C LYS A 401 27.77 -19.79 -14.64
N ALA A 402 27.97 -21.09 -14.41
CA ALA A 402 27.24 -21.80 -13.38
C ALA A 402 27.85 -21.57 -11.99
N ILE A 403 27.00 -21.58 -10.97
CA ILE A 403 27.42 -21.66 -9.57
C ILE A 403 27.58 -23.14 -9.25
N HIS A 404 28.79 -23.56 -8.91
CA HIS A 404 29.08 -24.92 -8.46
C HIS A 404 29.26 -24.93 -6.95
N VAL A 405 28.52 -25.83 -6.30
CA VAL A 405 28.52 -26.00 -4.85
C VAL A 405 29.03 -27.39 -4.54
N ASN A 406 30.07 -27.48 -3.73
CA ASN A 406 30.62 -28.73 -3.22
C ASN A 406 30.50 -28.73 -1.69
N LEU A 407 29.76 -29.70 -1.16
CA LEU A 407 29.49 -29.90 0.26
C LEU A 407 30.24 -31.14 0.74
N GLU A 408 31.10 -30.98 1.73
CA GLU A 408 31.81 -32.06 2.41
C GLU A 408 31.28 -32.20 3.84
N LEU A 409 30.78 -33.38 4.19
CA LEU A 409 30.28 -33.71 5.53
C LEU A 409 31.25 -34.65 6.24
N TYR A 410 31.53 -34.36 7.52
CA TYR A 410 32.49 -35.09 8.33
C TYR A 410 31.85 -35.64 9.62
N ASP A 411 32.26 -36.85 9.99
CA ASP A 411 31.82 -37.52 11.21
C ASP A 411 32.51 -36.99 12.47
N LYS A 412 31.86 -37.20 13.62
CA LYS A 412 32.25 -36.67 14.94
C LYS A 412 33.53 -37.29 15.52
N GLU A 413 34.04 -38.40 14.97
CA GLU A 413 35.19 -39.09 15.56
C GLU A 413 36.54 -38.56 15.05
N PHE A 414 37.15 -37.71 15.87
CA PHE A 414 38.59 -37.45 15.83
C PHE A 414 39.31 -38.78 16.12
N LEU A 415 40.08 -39.30 15.14
CA LEU A 415 41.11 -40.38 15.22
C LEU A 415 40.84 -41.73 14.52
N LYS A 416 39.72 -41.97 13.83
CA LYS A 416 39.56 -43.12 12.91
C LYS A 416 39.15 -42.66 11.51
N ARG A 417 39.60 -43.40 10.47
CA ARG A 417 39.55 -43.02 9.04
C ARG A 417 38.31 -42.19 8.67
N ARG A 418 38.55 -40.93 8.26
CA ARG A 418 37.52 -39.94 7.86
C ARG A 418 36.61 -40.49 6.76
N ARG A 419 35.38 -40.89 7.09
CA ARG A 419 34.31 -41.00 6.08
C ARG A 419 33.88 -39.57 5.74
N VAL A 420 34.22 -39.10 4.53
CA VAL A 420 33.82 -37.78 4.03
C VAL A 420 32.79 -38.00 2.94
N ILE A 421 31.56 -37.53 3.16
CA ILE A 421 30.54 -37.52 2.12
C ILE A 421 30.73 -36.25 1.31
N LYS A 422 30.90 -36.40 0.01
CA LYS A 422 31.00 -35.28 -0.94
C LYS A 422 29.72 -35.22 -1.77
N LEU A 423 29.04 -34.09 -1.70
CA LEU A 423 27.85 -33.81 -2.50
C LEU A 423 28.12 -32.59 -3.38
N ASN A 424 27.69 -32.65 -4.62
CA ASN A 424 27.81 -31.56 -5.57
C ASN A 424 26.45 -31.13 -6.09
N GLY A 425 26.30 -29.83 -6.29
CA GLY A 425 25.18 -29.24 -7.00
C GLY A 425 25.67 -28.15 -7.93
N THR A 426 24.91 -27.94 -8.99
CA THR A 426 25.16 -26.87 -9.96
C THR A 426 23.88 -26.09 -10.12
N LEU A 427 24.00 -24.76 -10.13
CA LEU A 427 22.90 -23.84 -10.40
C LEU A 427 23.25 -22.97 -11.59
N ASN A 428 22.35 -22.92 -12.58
CA ASN A 428 22.48 -21.99 -13.70
C ASN A 428 22.06 -20.58 -13.24
N LEU A 429 22.89 -19.57 -13.53
CA LEU A 429 22.61 -18.20 -13.13
C LEU A 429 21.39 -17.61 -13.83
N GLY A 430 21.09 -18.04 -15.06
CA GLY A 430 19.87 -17.63 -15.78
C GLY A 430 18.60 -18.09 -15.07
N GLU A 431 18.61 -19.29 -14.49
CA GLU A 431 17.51 -19.81 -13.68
C GLU A 431 17.32 -18.96 -12.41
N LEU A 432 18.42 -18.61 -11.73
CA LEU A 432 18.38 -17.74 -10.55
C LEU A 432 17.77 -16.37 -10.87
N ILE A 433 18.22 -15.73 -11.95
CA ILE A 433 17.75 -14.41 -12.38
C ILE A 433 16.26 -14.47 -12.73
N SER A 434 15.81 -15.51 -13.44
CA SER A 434 14.40 -15.68 -13.82
C SER A 434 13.45 -15.86 -12.63
N GLN A 435 13.95 -16.34 -11.48
CA GLN A 435 13.20 -16.54 -10.24
C GLN A 435 13.33 -15.35 -9.27
N THR A 436 13.88 -14.22 -9.71
CA THR A 436 13.99 -13.02 -8.88
C THR A 436 12.63 -12.38 -8.69
N ASP A 437 12.28 -12.06 -7.44
CA ASP A 437 11.09 -11.30 -7.13
C ASP A 437 11.24 -9.85 -7.65
N PRO A 438 10.36 -9.39 -8.56
CA PRO A 438 10.43 -8.05 -9.13
C PRO A 438 10.21 -6.95 -8.09
N ARG A 439 9.60 -7.23 -6.93
CA ARG A 439 9.41 -6.23 -5.87
C ARG A 439 10.66 -6.03 -5.03
N SER A 440 11.24 -7.11 -4.53
CA SER A 440 12.35 -7.04 -3.57
C SER A 440 13.75 -7.16 -4.19
N ALA A 441 13.85 -7.49 -5.48
CA ALA A 441 15.11 -7.87 -6.15
C ALA A 441 15.82 -9.07 -5.49
N LYS A 442 15.10 -9.88 -4.70
CA LYS A 442 15.61 -11.07 -4.03
C LYS A 442 15.20 -12.33 -4.79
N CYS A 443 16.08 -13.31 -4.83
CA CYS A 443 15.81 -14.62 -5.39
C CYS A 443 16.09 -15.71 -4.34
N ALA A 444 15.24 -16.73 -4.30
CA ALA A 444 15.35 -17.87 -3.40
C ALA A 444 15.31 -19.16 -4.22
N VAL A 445 16.45 -19.84 -4.36
CA VAL A 445 16.56 -21.00 -5.25
C VAL A 445 17.11 -22.21 -4.51
N ASN A 446 16.53 -23.36 -4.82
CA ASN A 446 16.95 -24.62 -4.25
C ASN A 446 17.95 -25.34 -5.17
N ILE A 447 19.11 -25.67 -4.64
CA ILE A 447 20.14 -26.46 -5.30
C ILE A 447 20.09 -27.88 -4.73
N LEU A 448 19.89 -28.87 -5.60
CA LEU A 448 19.98 -30.27 -5.23
C LEU A 448 21.46 -30.70 -5.19
N LEU A 449 21.92 -31.17 -4.04
CA LEU A 449 23.28 -31.66 -3.83
C LEU A 449 23.26 -33.19 -3.86
N SER A 450 24.02 -33.79 -4.77
CA SER A 450 24.05 -35.24 -5.02
C SER A 450 25.48 -35.79 -5.03
N PRO A 451 25.70 -37.07 -4.67
CA PRO A 451 27.02 -37.68 -4.67
C PRO A 451 27.55 -37.95 -6.09
N ASP A 452 28.87 -37.87 -6.28
CA ASP A 452 29.51 -37.90 -7.61
C ASP A 452 29.50 -39.25 -8.35
N ARG A 453 29.19 -40.37 -7.67
CA ARG A 453 28.91 -41.72 -8.25
C ARG A 453 28.61 -42.69 -7.11
N ILE A 454 27.71 -43.64 -7.40
CA ILE A 454 27.40 -44.81 -6.55
C ILE A 454 28.68 -45.65 -6.47
N GLU A 455 29.43 -45.57 -5.38
CA GLU A 455 30.34 -46.66 -5.06
C GLU A 455 29.48 -47.89 -4.80
N GLN A 456 29.69 -48.95 -5.59
CA GLN A 456 29.06 -50.25 -5.40
C GLN A 456 29.56 -50.87 -4.09
N SER A 457 29.07 -50.36 -2.96
CA SER A 457 29.23 -50.95 -1.64
C SER A 457 27.84 -51.23 -1.09
N SER A 458 27.65 -52.44 -0.56
CA SER A 458 26.41 -53.03 -0.08
C SER A 458 25.73 -52.33 1.11
N ASP A 459 26.14 -51.11 1.46
CA ASP A 459 25.53 -50.30 2.50
C ASP A 459 24.39 -49.46 1.92
N LYS A 460 23.18 -50.03 1.93
CA LYS A 460 21.93 -49.42 1.45
C LYS A 460 21.50 -48.13 2.19
N GLU A 461 22.28 -47.57 3.11
CA GLU A 461 21.77 -46.61 4.09
C GLU A 461 22.23 -45.15 3.97
N ILE A 462 23.17 -44.74 3.11
CA ILE A 462 23.63 -43.32 3.12
C ILE A 462 23.88 -42.75 1.72
N HIS A 463 22.82 -42.44 0.95
CA HIS A 463 22.92 -41.64 -0.28
C HIS A 463 21.70 -40.71 -0.48
N SER A 464 21.24 -40.05 0.58
CA SER A 464 20.18 -39.04 0.44
C SER A 464 20.75 -37.76 -0.17
N SER A 465 20.20 -37.33 -1.30
CA SER A 465 20.47 -36.01 -1.87
C SER A 465 20.02 -34.92 -0.88
N ILE A 466 20.83 -33.87 -0.71
CA ILE A 466 20.52 -32.77 0.21
C ILE A 466 20.02 -31.57 -0.58
N LYS A 467 18.92 -30.97 -0.14
CA LYS A 467 18.39 -29.73 -0.75
C LYS A 467 18.96 -28.52 -0.03
N MET A 468 19.70 -27.69 -0.74
CA MET A 468 20.23 -26.42 -0.22
C MET A 468 19.42 -25.25 -0.77
N CYS A 469 18.91 -24.37 0.08
CA CYS A 469 18.29 -23.12 -0.34
C CYS A 469 19.32 -21.99 -0.35
N LEU A 470 19.42 -21.25 -1.45
CA LEU A 470 20.26 -20.07 -1.63
C LEU A 470 19.38 -18.83 -1.72
N LEU A 471 19.63 -17.85 -0.85
CA LEU A 471 19.04 -16.52 -0.93
C LEU A 471 20.08 -15.52 -1.44
N ALA A 472 19.73 -14.77 -2.48
CA ALA A 472 20.58 -13.71 -3.03
C ALA A 472 19.76 -12.49 -3.42
N SER A 473 20.46 -11.36 -3.59
CA SER A 473 19.89 -10.12 -4.12
C SER A 473 20.61 -9.69 -5.38
N LEU A 474 19.84 -9.24 -6.36
CA LEU A 474 20.32 -8.82 -7.66
C LEU A 474 20.47 -7.30 -7.74
N PHE A 475 21.60 -6.85 -8.28
CA PHE A 475 21.93 -5.43 -8.45
C PHE A 475 22.49 -5.14 -9.84
N THR A 476 22.36 -3.89 -10.26
CA THR A 476 23.00 -3.35 -11.47
C THR A 476 23.67 -2.02 -11.13
N ASN A 477 24.52 -1.49 -12.01
CA ASN A 477 25.18 -0.19 -11.81
C ASN A 477 25.08 0.64 -13.09
N TYR A 478 24.11 1.56 -13.08
CA TYR A 478 23.86 2.52 -14.15
C TYR A 478 24.45 3.88 -13.78
N SER A 479 25.08 4.53 -14.77
CA SER A 479 25.48 5.93 -14.68
C SER A 479 24.74 6.69 -15.77
N LEU A 480 23.69 7.39 -15.37
CA LEU A 480 22.75 8.07 -16.25
C LEU A 480 23.10 9.55 -16.35
N GLU A 481 23.17 10.06 -17.57
CA GLU A 481 23.27 11.50 -17.86
C GLU A 481 21.92 12.06 -18.30
N LEU A 482 21.55 13.20 -17.73
CA LEU A 482 20.29 13.89 -17.95
C LEU A 482 20.42 14.86 -19.13
N GLU A 483 19.66 14.59 -20.18
CA GLU A 483 19.42 15.52 -21.28
C GLU A 483 18.10 16.26 -21.07
N LEU A 484 18.18 17.58 -20.96
CA LEU A 484 17.02 18.41 -20.65
C LEU A 484 16.13 18.66 -21.88
N GLY A 485 14.88 18.20 -21.80
CA GLY A 485 13.79 18.71 -22.63
C GLY A 485 13.33 20.11 -22.22
N LYS A 486 12.50 20.71 -23.08
CA LYS A 486 11.84 22.00 -22.83
C LYS A 486 10.40 21.77 -22.40
N PHE A 487 9.95 22.50 -21.39
CA PHE A 487 8.54 22.57 -21.03
C PHE A 487 7.75 23.37 -22.07
N THR A 488 6.72 22.74 -22.61
CA THR A 488 5.74 23.33 -23.52
C THR A 488 4.34 23.08 -22.99
N LEU A 489 3.42 24.01 -23.25
CA LEU A 489 2.03 23.88 -22.84
C LEU A 489 1.27 23.12 -23.93
N HIS A 490 0.82 21.90 -23.61
CA HIS A 490 0.10 21.03 -24.53
C HIS A 490 -1.39 21.01 -24.23
N SER A 491 -2.21 20.92 -25.27
CA SER A 491 -3.58 20.40 -25.14
C SER A 491 -3.50 18.88 -25.30
N VAL A 492 -3.96 18.16 -24.28
CA VAL A 492 -3.91 16.69 -24.28
C VAL A 492 -5.22 16.19 -24.86
N GLN A 493 -5.12 15.40 -25.93
CA GLN A 493 -6.29 14.87 -26.63
C GLN A 493 -7.11 13.98 -25.70
N PRO A 494 -8.46 14.13 -25.67
CA PRO A 494 -9.33 13.19 -25.00
C PRO A 494 -9.06 11.74 -25.47
N ASP A 495 -9.32 10.78 -24.60
CA ASP A 495 -9.28 9.34 -24.89
C ASP A 495 -7.90 8.73 -25.21
N CYS A 496 -6.82 9.53 -25.23
CA CYS A 496 -5.46 8.97 -25.27
C CYS A 496 -5.01 8.46 -23.89
N LYS A 497 -4.04 7.52 -23.89
CA LYS A 497 -3.47 6.96 -22.65
C LYS A 497 -2.97 8.03 -21.68
N LEU A 498 -2.30 9.05 -22.21
CA LEU A 498 -1.79 10.16 -21.41
C LEU A 498 -2.92 10.95 -20.74
N PHE A 499 -4.05 11.17 -21.43
CA PHE A 499 -5.21 11.85 -20.85
C PHE A 499 -5.78 11.07 -19.68
N LYS A 500 -5.88 9.74 -19.83
CA LYS A 500 -6.36 8.84 -18.77
C LYS A 500 -5.43 8.87 -17.56
N LEU A 501 -4.12 8.76 -17.76
CA LEU A 501 -3.13 8.88 -16.68
C LEU A 501 -3.19 10.24 -15.98
N CYS A 502 -3.27 11.34 -16.74
CA CYS A 502 -3.41 12.68 -16.17
C CYS A 502 -4.70 12.82 -15.35
N TYR A 503 -5.82 12.28 -15.84
CA TYR A 503 -7.07 12.24 -15.08
C TYR A 503 -6.89 11.43 -13.80
N ASP A 504 -6.36 10.21 -13.89
CA ASP A 504 -6.16 9.25 -12.80
C ASP A 504 -5.20 9.78 -11.72
N PHE A 505 -4.18 10.56 -12.08
CA PHE A 505 -3.23 11.18 -11.16
C PHE A 505 -3.62 12.58 -10.66
N SER A 506 -4.70 13.16 -11.16
CA SER A 506 -5.14 14.49 -10.72
C SER A 506 -5.79 14.48 -9.33
N LEU A 507 -5.31 15.40 -8.48
CA LEU A 507 -5.93 15.94 -7.26
C LEU A 507 -7.41 16.28 -7.46
N ASN A 508 -7.61 17.12 -8.46
CA ASN A 508 -8.88 17.75 -8.81
C ASN A 508 -9.28 17.28 -10.20
N LYS A 509 -10.07 16.19 -10.25
CA LYS A 509 -10.59 15.58 -11.50
C LYS A 509 -11.39 16.58 -12.34
N TYR A 510 -12.20 17.42 -11.70
CA TYR A 510 -12.98 18.45 -12.36
C TYR A 510 -12.08 19.49 -13.05
N GLY A 511 -10.99 19.90 -12.37
CA GLY A 511 -9.98 20.78 -12.93
C GLY A 511 -9.33 20.21 -14.20
N TRP A 512 -9.08 18.88 -14.25
CA TRP A 512 -8.55 18.22 -15.44
C TRP A 512 -9.55 18.24 -16.60
N ASN A 513 -10.78 17.82 -16.33
CA ASN A 513 -11.85 17.77 -17.34
C ASN A 513 -12.14 19.16 -17.94
N SER A 514 -11.99 20.22 -17.14
CA SER A 514 -12.21 21.60 -17.59
C SER A 514 -11.03 22.15 -18.39
N SER A 515 -9.80 21.92 -17.94
CA SER A 515 -8.59 22.50 -18.56
C SER A 515 -8.15 21.75 -19.81
N LYS A 516 -8.01 20.42 -19.71
CA LYS A 516 -7.44 19.54 -20.74
C LYS A 516 -6.07 20.00 -21.27
N ARG A 517 -5.36 20.84 -20.51
CA ARG A 517 -4.06 21.42 -20.85
C ARG A 517 -3.06 21.17 -19.73
N ALA A 518 -1.83 20.82 -20.09
CA ALA A 518 -0.75 20.58 -19.15
C ALA A 518 0.58 21.11 -19.69
N TRP A 519 1.41 21.62 -18.79
CA TRP A 519 2.83 21.84 -19.06
C TRP A 519 3.53 20.48 -19.07
N ILE A 520 4.18 20.14 -20.17
CA ILE A 520 4.87 18.86 -20.34
C ILE A 520 6.30 19.12 -20.81
N ALA A 521 7.26 18.42 -20.22
CA ALA A 521 8.62 18.28 -20.73
C ALA A 521 8.97 16.81 -20.87
N ILE A 522 9.80 16.51 -21.87
CA ILE A 522 10.32 15.16 -22.13
C ILE A 522 11.84 15.23 -22.05
N HIS A 523 12.40 14.66 -20.99
CA HIS A 523 13.84 14.55 -20.74
C HIS A 523 14.33 13.15 -21.12
N LYS A 524 15.65 12.98 -21.25
CA LYS A 524 16.26 11.66 -21.42
C LYS A 524 17.27 11.40 -20.32
N LEU A 525 17.35 10.15 -19.87
CA LEU A 525 18.42 9.63 -19.02
C LEU A 525 19.19 8.59 -19.83
N VAL A 526 20.46 8.84 -20.11
CA VAL A 526 21.28 8.02 -21.01
C VAL A 526 22.46 7.39 -20.25
N ASP A 527 22.61 6.06 -20.32
CA ASP A 527 23.86 5.39 -19.96
C ASP A 527 24.62 5.03 -21.24
N PHE A 528 25.60 5.86 -21.59
CA PHE A 528 26.42 5.68 -22.79
C PHE A 528 27.22 4.38 -22.81
N ARG A 529 27.54 3.80 -21.64
CA ARG A 529 28.36 2.58 -21.56
C ARG A 529 27.55 1.34 -21.92
N ARG A 530 26.27 1.35 -21.56
CA ARG A 530 25.33 0.24 -21.79
C ARG A 530 24.44 0.48 -23.02
N ASN A 531 24.56 1.64 -23.67
CA ASN A 531 23.68 2.08 -24.75
C ASN A 531 22.18 2.01 -24.38
N VAL A 532 21.87 2.26 -23.10
CA VAL A 532 20.51 2.27 -22.57
C VAL A 532 20.06 3.71 -22.40
N HIS A 533 18.81 4.00 -22.75
CA HIS A 533 18.21 5.29 -22.45
C HIS A 533 16.78 5.12 -21.95
N PHE A 534 16.39 6.03 -21.06
CA PHE A 534 15.04 6.16 -20.53
C PHE A 534 14.48 7.52 -20.92
N THR A 535 13.18 7.56 -21.19
CA THR A 535 12.46 8.81 -21.42
C THR A 535 11.73 9.21 -20.14
N VAL A 536 11.97 10.42 -19.64
CA VAL A 536 11.32 10.96 -18.44
C VAL A 536 10.38 12.09 -18.85
N GLN A 537 9.09 11.86 -18.71
CA GLN A 537 8.06 12.86 -19.00
C GLN A 537 7.56 13.50 -17.70
N VAL A 538 7.71 14.81 -17.54
CA VAL A 538 7.25 15.57 -16.38
C VAL A 538 6.05 16.42 -16.78
N ILE A 539 4.97 16.36 -16.00
CA ILE A 539 3.65 16.90 -16.35
C ILE A 539 3.13 17.76 -15.19
N HIS A 540 2.68 18.99 -15.49
CA HIS A 540 2.00 19.86 -14.52
C HIS A 540 0.67 20.39 -15.06
N CYS A 541 -0.35 20.37 -14.21
CA CYS A 541 -1.58 21.13 -14.39
C CYS A 541 -2.03 21.68 -13.04
N ALA A 542 -1.84 22.98 -12.82
CA ALA A 542 -2.07 23.60 -11.51
C ALA A 542 -3.56 23.58 -11.10
N VAL A 543 -4.48 23.81 -12.04
CA VAL A 543 -5.94 23.73 -11.76
C VAL A 543 -6.41 22.33 -11.38
N SER A 544 -5.79 21.28 -11.92
CA SER A 544 -6.07 19.88 -11.60
C SER A 544 -5.27 19.34 -10.42
N LEU A 545 -4.33 20.13 -9.90
CA LEU A 545 -3.27 19.68 -9.00
C LEU A 545 -2.53 18.44 -9.45
N LEU A 546 -2.29 18.39 -10.75
CA LEU A 546 -1.48 17.36 -11.33
C LEU A 546 -0.03 17.81 -11.28
N SER A 547 0.80 17.01 -10.61
CA SER A 547 2.22 16.92 -10.92
C SER A 547 2.57 15.45 -11.01
N ALA A 548 3.04 15.01 -12.18
CA ALA A 548 3.37 13.62 -12.44
C ALA A 548 4.69 13.48 -13.19
N ILE A 549 5.36 12.37 -12.98
CA ILE A 549 6.59 11.95 -13.63
C ILE A 549 6.31 10.56 -14.20
N LEU A 550 6.53 10.36 -15.50
CA LEU A 550 6.37 9.07 -16.18
C LEU A 550 7.73 8.67 -16.75
N ILE A 551 8.18 7.45 -16.50
CA ILE A 551 9.45 6.93 -17.01
C ILE A 551 9.20 5.75 -17.93
N TYR A 552 9.66 5.90 -19.17
CA TYR A 552 9.52 4.91 -20.23
C TYR A 552 10.87 4.28 -20.59
N ASP A 553 10.84 3.02 -20.99
CA ASP A 553 11.98 2.36 -21.64
C ASP A 553 12.23 2.91 -23.06
N SER A 554 13.30 2.45 -23.70
CA SER A 554 13.66 2.79 -25.08
C SER A 554 12.59 2.38 -26.12
N ASN A 555 11.68 1.47 -25.77
CA ASN A 555 10.57 1.03 -26.59
C ASN A 555 9.26 1.75 -26.25
N SER A 556 9.33 2.89 -25.53
CA SER A 556 8.17 3.68 -25.10
C SER A 556 7.18 2.93 -24.19
N LYS A 557 7.64 1.92 -23.44
CA LYS A 557 6.82 1.20 -22.47
C LYS A 557 6.98 1.80 -21.08
N LEU A 558 5.87 2.05 -20.38
CA LEU A 558 5.87 2.67 -19.06
C LEU A 558 6.43 1.70 -18.01
N LEU A 559 7.50 2.10 -17.33
CA LEU A 559 8.17 1.28 -16.30
C LEU A 559 7.78 1.73 -14.89
N ALA A 560 7.83 3.03 -14.64
CA ALA A 560 7.56 3.64 -13.34
C ALA A 560 6.86 4.99 -13.54
N ALA A 561 6.07 5.38 -12.54
CA ALA A 561 5.48 6.69 -12.47
C ALA A 561 5.57 7.25 -11.05
N SER A 562 5.48 8.56 -10.93
CA SER A 562 5.29 9.23 -9.66
C SER A 562 4.26 10.33 -9.80
N HIS A 563 3.38 10.49 -8.83
CA HIS A 563 2.39 11.57 -8.83
C HIS A 563 2.08 12.08 -7.43
N LEU A 564 1.53 13.28 -7.35
CA LEU A 564 1.05 13.85 -6.09
C LEU A 564 0.01 12.95 -5.43
N VAL A 565 0.12 12.84 -4.12
CA VAL A 565 -0.88 12.19 -3.25
C VAL A 565 -1.38 13.16 -2.20
N GLY A 566 -2.67 13.07 -1.91
CA GLY A 566 -3.35 13.94 -0.95
C GLY A 566 -3.75 13.21 0.34
N PRO A 567 -4.36 13.95 1.28
CA PRO A 567 -4.95 13.41 2.50
C PRO A 567 -6.07 12.39 2.25
N ASP A 568 -6.62 12.30 1.04
CA ASP A 568 -7.54 11.23 0.65
C ASP A 568 -6.88 9.84 0.79
N SER A 569 -5.60 9.74 0.41
CA SER A 569 -4.83 8.49 0.38
C SER A 569 -3.96 8.27 1.62
N MET A 570 -3.57 9.33 2.34
CA MET A 570 -2.65 9.22 3.49
C MET A 570 -3.26 9.78 4.78
N PRO A 571 -2.96 9.18 5.94
CA PRO A 571 -3.47 9.63 7.23
C PRO A 571 -2.75 10.91 7.69
N ALA A 572 -3.30 11.52 8.75
CA ALA A 572 -2.58 12.43 9.62
C ALA A 572 -1.77 11.65 10.66
N ILE A 573 -0.66 12.21 11.14
CA ILE A 573 0.17 11.61 12.19
C ILE A 573 -0.62 11.34 13.47
N ALA A 574 -1.63 12.17 13.76
CA ALA A 574 -2.48 12.02 14.93
C ALA A 574 -3.39 10.78 14.86
N GLN A 575 -3.62 10.19 13.68
CA GLN A 575 -4.48 9.02 13.49
C GLN A 575 -3.73 7.68 13.63
N VAL A 576 -2.40 7.73 13.78
CA VAL A 576 -1.55 6.55 13.95
C VAL A 576 -0.81 6.61 15.29
N GLU A 577 -0.16 5.51 15.69
CA GLU A 577 0.60 5.46 16.94
C GLU A 577 1.82 6.39 16.90
N SER A 578 2.18 6.98 18.04
CA SER A 578 3.28 7.94 18.14
C SER A 578 4.66 7.37 17.81
N ASN A 579 4.83 6.05 17.92
CA ASN A 579 6.05 5.33 17.57
C ASN A 579 6.07 4.81 16.11
N ALA A 580 4.99 5.01 15.34
CA ALA A 580 4.85 4.53 13.97
C ALA A 580 5.55 5.45 12.94
N SER A 581 6.83 5.76 13.17
CA SER A 581 7.63 6.66 12.33
C SER A 581 7.80 6.20 10.87
N TYR A 582 7.51 4.93 10.58
CA TYR A 582 7.53 4.35 9.24
C TYR A 582 6.23 4.56 8.44
N ILE A 583 5.16 5.03 9.07
CA ILE A 583 3.89 5.25 8.40
C ILE A 583 3.89 6.64 7.75
N PRO A 584 3.86 6.72 6.40
CA PRO A 584 3.78 7.99 5.70
C PRO A 584 2.47 8.70 6.03
N ASN A 585 2.52 10.02 6.20
CA ASN A 585 1.39 10.84 6.62
C ASN A 585 1.49 12.26 6.04
N ILE A 586 0.36 12.95 5.90
CA ILE A 586 0.31 14.40 5.65
C ILE A 586 -0.44 15.05 6.80
N SER A 587 0.25 15.86 7.58
CA SER A 587 -0.30 16.50 8.79
C SER A 587 -0.30 18.03 8.69
N SER A 588 0.32 18.59 7.65
CA SER A 588 0.42 20.03 7.46
C SER A 588 0.02 20.45 6.06
N ALA A 589 -0.71 21.56 5.95
CA ALA A 589 -1.00 22.25 4.69
C ALA A 589 0.23 22.58 3.81
N LYS A 590 1.40 22.70 4.45
CA LYS A 590 2.69 23.01 3.82
C LYS A 590 3.44 21.76 3.33
N GLU A 591 2.96 20.58 3.68
CA GLU A 591 3.52 19.30 3.24
C GLU A 591 2.96 18.93 1.86
N ARG A 592 3.82 18.38 1.03
CA ARG A 592 3.44 17.72 -0.22
C ARG A 592 4.10 16.35 -0.23
N ALA A 593 3.43 15.39 -0.84
CA ALA A 593 3.98 14.05 -1.01
C ALA A 593 3.70 13.52 -2.40
N MET A 594 4.61 12.66 -2.85
CA MET A 594 4.51 11.95 -4.11
C MET A 594 4.65 10.45 -3.84
N VAL A 595 3.77 9.66 -4.43
CA VAL A 595 3.90 8.20 -4.45
C VAL A 595 4.62 7.80 -5.72
N VAL A 596 5.57 6.88 -5.60
CA VAL A 596 6.25 6.22 -6.71
C VAL A 596 5.62 4.85 -6.88
N ILE A 597 5.15 4.54 -8.10
CA ILE A 597 4.46 3.32 -8.44
C ILE A 597 5.10 2.64 -9.65
N ASN A 598 4.98 1.32 -9.73
CA ASN A 598 5.33 0.51 -10.89
C ASN A 598 4.24 -0.57 -11.11
N ASN A 599 4.47 -1.50 -12.05
CA ASN A 599 3.52 -2.58 -12.32
C ASN A 599 3.13 -3.41 -11.08
N CYS A 600 4.01 -3.48 -10.08
CA CYS A 600 3.80 -4.27 -8.88
C CYS A 600 3.00 -3.53 -7.81
N GLY A 601 2.76 -2.23 -7.91
CA GLY A 601 2.08 -1.44 -6.87
C GLY A 601 2.91 -0.23 -6.43
N ASP A 602 2.79 0.13 -5.16
CA ASP A 602 3.56 1.23 -4.58
C ASP A 602 5.00 0.79 -4.31
N PHE A 603 5.96 1.56 -4.84
CA PHE A 603 7.39 1.37 -4.63
C PHE A 603 7.88 2.16 -3.41
N GLY A 604 7.43 3.40 -3.28
CA GLY A 604 7.80 4.26 -2.16
C GLY A 604 7.04 5.58 -2.14
N ILE A 605 7.24 6.35 -1.06
CA ILE A 605 6.66 7.69 -0.91
C ILE A 605 7.75 8.68 -0.56
N ILE A 606 7.72 9.85 -1.18
CA ILE A 606 8.56 10.98 -0.81
C ILE A 606 7.65 12.11 -0.35
N LYS A 607 7.83 12.54 0.88
CA LYS A 607 7.16 13.69 1.48
C LYS A 607 8.17 14.78 1.73
N ALA A 608 7.77 16.03 1.55
CA ALA A 608 8.62 17.15 1.92
C ALA A 608 7.84 18.36 2.43
N LYS A 609 8.54 19.20 3.19
CA LYS A 609 8.07 20.49 3.71
C LYS A 609 9.22 21.49 3.74
N TRP A 610 8.92 22.74 3.39
CA TRP A 610 9.90 23.82 3.53
C TRP A 610 9.95 24.35 4.97
N ILE A 611 11.16 24.51 5.51
CA ILE A 611 11.42 24.94 6.89
C ILE A 611 12.38 26.14 6.89
N GLY A 612 12.18 27.08 7.83
CA GLY A 612 13.16 28.14 8.11
C GLY A 612 13.15 29.34 7.15
N PHE A 613 12.13 29.48 6.31
CA PHE A 613 11.98 30.66 5.45
C PHE A 613 11.48 31.86 6.27
N LEU A 614 12.27 32.94 6.30
CA LEU A 614 11.89 34.22 6.91
C LEU A 614 11.91 35.32 5.84
N LYS A 615 10.74 35.90 5.58
CA LYS A 615 10.58 37.01 4.63
C LYS A 615 10.68 38.35 5.35
N LYS A 616 11.41 39.31 4.77
CA LYS A 616 11.48 40.69 5.26
C LYS A 616 10.08 41.29 5.40
N SER A 617 9.68 41.77 6.58
CA SER A 617 8.55 42.69 6.72
C SER A 617 8.99 44.06 6.22
N SER A 618 8.30 44.58 5.21
CA SER A 618 8.58 45.91 4.65
C SER A 618 7.92 47.03 5.46
N THR A 619 7.98 46.94 6.78
CA THR A 619 7.50 47.94 7.72
C THR A 619 8.55 48.07 8.80
N ASP A 620 9.61 48.81 8.49
CA ASP A 620 10.22 49.80 9.39
C ASP A 620 11.46 50.37 8.70
N GLN A 621 11.35 51.64 8.35
CA GLN A 621 12.47 52.48 7.99
C GLN A 621 13.18 52.90 9.28
N SER A 622 14.02 52.02 9.84
CA SER A 622 15.11 52.48 10.70
C SER A 622 16.17 51.40 10.88
N ASP A 623 17.38 51.83 10.60
CA ASP A 623 18.68 51.29 10.98
C ASP A 623 19.29 50.11 10.20
N LYS A 624 20.48 50.46 9.68
CA LYS A 624 21.46 49.64 9.00
C LYS A 624 22.01 48.58 9.96
N MET A 625 21.33 47.44 10.02
CA MET A 625 21.94 46.17 10.39
C MET A 625 21.62 45.20 9.25
N GLU A 626 22.63 44.56 8.67
CA GLU A 626 22.45 43.56 7.60
C GLU A 626 21.53 42.44 8.13
N SER A 627 20.23 42.56 7.85
CA SER A 627 19.24 41.57 8.25
C SER A 627 19.44 40.31 7.42
N VAL A 628 19.96 39.25 8.04
CA VAL A 628 20.21 37.96 7.38
C VAL A 628 18.88 37.36 6.92
N GLN A 629 18.65 37.33 5.61
CA GLN A 629 17.53 36.59 5.02
C GLN A 629 17.85 35.08 5.12
N CYS A 630 17.06 34.34 5.88
CA CYS A 630 17.17 32.88 5.96
C CYS A 630 16.32 32.24 4.86
N PRO A 631 16.93 31.65 3.82
CA PRO A 631 16.18 31.05 2.72
C PRO A 631 15.47 29.75 3.12
N GLY A 632 15.88 29.16 4.24
CA GLY A 632 15.36 27.88 4.70
C GLY A 632 15.90 26.72 3.85
N TYR A 633 15.31 25.55 4.08
CA TYR A 633 15.63 24.32 3.38
C TYR A 633 14.38 23.46 3.24
N LEU A 634 14.41 22.53 2.29
CA LEU A 634 13.43 21.47 2.14
C LEU A 634 13.79 20.32 3.08
N LYS A 635 12.93 20.02 4.05
CA LYS A 635 13.01 18.78 4.82
C LYS A 635 12.30 17.68 4.03
N VAL A 636 12.99 16.59 3.74
CA VAL A 636 12.49 15.44 2.99
C VAL A 636 12.41 14.21 3.90
N GLU A 637 11.35 13.43 3.76
CA GLU A 637 11.17 12.09 4.31
C GLU A 637 10.81 11.14 3.16
N ALA A 638 11.68 10.19 2.88
CA ALA A 638 11.50 9.18 1.85
C ALA A 638 11.28 7.81 2.52
N VAL A 639 10.28 7.06 2.06
CA VAL A 639 9.92 5.73 2.55
C VAL A 639 10.04 4.74 1.40
N ASP A 640 10.81 3.67 1.62
CA ASP A 640 10.90 2.52 0.71
C ASP A 640 10.05 1.38 1.28
N PHE A 641 9.03 0.95 0.53
CA PHE A 641 8.10 -0.09 0.98
C PHE A 641 8.67 -1.51 0.88
N ALA A 642 9.70 -1.76 0.06
CA ALA A 642 10.31 -3.07 -0.04
C ALA A 642 11.20 -3.37 1.18
N SER A 643 11.94 -2.37 1.66
CA SER A 643 12.84 -2.49 2.81
C SER A 643 12.22 -1.99 4.14
N ASN A 644 11.08 -1.29 4.08
CA ASN A 644 10.48 -0.54 5.19
C ASN A 644 11.44 0.49 5.81
N VAL A 645 12.38 1.01 5.02
CA VAL A 645 13.34 2.02 5.46
C VAL A 645 12.75 3.41 5.29
N VAL A 646 12.85 4.22 6.35
CA VAL A 646 12.58 5.66 6.30
C VAL A 646 13.90 6.40 6.30
N GLN A 647 14.06 7.31 5.36
CA GLN A 647 15.21 8.17 5.26
C GLN A 647 14.78 9.64 5.33
N SER A 648 15.38 10.42 6.23
CA SER A 648 15.16 11.86 6.28
C SER A 648 16.45 12.64 6.01
N PHE A 649 16.34 13.71 5.22
CA PHE A 649 17.45 14.58 4.86
C PHE A 649 16.94 15.98 4.49
N GLU A 650 17.87 16.93 4.36
CA GLU A 650 17.59 18.35 4.11
C GLU A 650 18.22 18.79 2.79
N LEU A 651 17.52 19.64 2.04
CA LEU A 651 17.98 20.22 0.79
C LEU A 651 17.74 21.73 0.74
N PRO A 652 18.78 22.57 0.77
CA PRO A 652 20.19 22.20 0.97
C PRO A 652 20.46 21.73 2.41
N GLY A 653 21.32 20.72 2.55
CA GLY A 653 21.73 20.18 3.85
C GLY A 653 23.23 20.33 4.10
N LYS A 654 23.76 19.62 5.12
CA LYS A 654 25.21 19.61 5.44
C LYS A 654 26.11 19.23 4.26
N ASN A 655 25.61 18.34 3.39
CA ASN A 655 26.31 17.87 2.19
C ASN A 655 25.97 18.71 0.94
N GLY A 656 25.43 19.90 1.11
CA GLY A 656 24.97 20.79 0.03
C GLY A 656 23.69 20.28 -0.61
N LEU A 657 23.72 20.09 -1.93
CA LEU A 657 22.55 19.74 -2.77
C LEU A 657 22.47 18.24 -3.10
N LYS A 658 23.32 17.41 -2.47
CA LYS A 658 23.42 15.98 -2.75
C LYS A 658 22.15 15.26 -2.30
N ILE A 659 21.66 14.38 -3.16
CA ILE A 659 20.56 13.47 -2.92
C ILE A 659 21.15 12.06 -2.91
N SER A 660 20.97 11.35 -1.80
CA SER A 660 21.30 9.92 -1.70
C SER A 660 20.03 9.23 -1.23
N LEU A 661 19.48 8.30 -2.01
CA LEU A 661 18.21 7.61 -1.68
C LEU A 661 18.49 6.13 -1.47
N PHE A 662 18.21 5.67 -0.23
CA PHE A 662 18.25 4.27 0.20
C PHE A 662 19.54 3.54 -0.16
N GLU A 663 20.67 4.25 -0.24
CA GLU A 663 21.99 3.75 -0.69
C GLU A 663 22.05 3.27 -2.15
N HIS A 664 20.92 3.18 -2.84
CA HIS A 664 20.82 2.74 -4.23
C HIS A 664 21.03 3.87 -5.23
N LEU A 665 20.63 5.10 -4.94
CA LEU A 665 20.73 6.21 -5.89
C LEU A 665 21.52 7.38 -5.32
N GLN A 666 22.43 7.93 -6.11
CA GLN A 666 23.20 9.14 -5.79
C GLN A 666 23.11 10.17 -6.92
N THR A 667 22.72 11.40 -6.59
CA THR A 667 22.69 12.55 -7.49
C THR A 667 22.77 13.87 -6.69
N ALA A 668 22.50 15.00 -7.31
CA ALA A 668 22.32 16.29 -6.64
C ALA A 668 21.33 17.16 -7.43
N LEU A 669 20.68 18.13 -6.77
CA LEU A 669 19.75 19.04 -7.44
C LEU A 669 20.40 19.79 -8.63
N ASN A 670 21.69 20.09 -8.52
CA ASN A 670 22.50 20.78 -9.54
C ASN A 670 23.32 19.84 -10.43
N ALA A 671 23.19 18.52 -10.31
CA ALA A 671 23.93 17.57 -11.15
C ALA A 671 23.16 17.24 -12.44
N VAL A 672 23.90 16.95 -13.50
CA VAL A 672 23.38 16.32 -14.73
C VAL A 672 23.48 14.80 -14.68
N SER A 673 24.20 14.23 -13.71
CA SER A 673 24.43 12.78 -13.62
C SER A 673 23.75 12.15 -12.41
N MET A 674 23.33 10.90 -12.58
CA MET A 674 22.75 10.05 -11.55
C MET A 674 23.43 8.69 -11.58
N LYS A 675 23.85 8.19 -10.42
CA LYS A 675 24.38 6.84 -10.27
C LYS A 675 23.34 5.98 -9.57
N CYS A 676 22.96 4.85 -10.15
CA CYS A 676 21.97 3.93 -9.61
C CYS A 676 22.54 2.52 -9.49
N ASN A 677 22.56 2.00 -8.27
CA ASN A 677 23.02 0.67 -7.86
C ASN A 677 21.82 -0.24 -7.51
N SER A 678 20.87 -0.41 -8.42
CA SER A 678 19.70 -1.28 -8.25
C SER A 678 19.14 -1.73 -9.60
N ILE A 679 18.36 -2.81 -9.64
CA ILE A 679 17.57 -3.18 -10.82
C ILE A 679 16.41 -2.20 -11.09
N HIS A 680 15.91 -1.51 -10.05
CA HIS A 680 14.76 -0.59 -10.10
C HIS A 680 15.17 0.81 -10.55
N VAL A 681 15.88 0.90 -11.68
CA VAL A 681 16.49 2.15 -12.16
C VAL A 681 15.43 3.22 -12.42
N ALA A 682 14.30 2.84 -13.03
CA ALA A 682 13.21 3.76 -13.33
C ALA A 682 12.56 4.28 -12.04
N GLU A 683 12.31 3.43 -11.06
CA GLU A 683 11.68 3.79 -9.80
C GLU A 683 12.57 4.72 -8.98
N TYR A 684 13.87 4.44 -8.87
CA TYR A 684 14.79 5.36 -8.19
C TYR A 684 14.98 6.67 -8.95
N ALA A 685 14.99 6.66 -10.29
CA ALA A 685 14.96 7.90 -11.06
C ALA A 685 13.68 8.72 -10.77
N CYS A 686 12.51 8.06 -10.69
CA CYS A 686 11.27 8.68 -10.21
C CYS A 686 11.45 9.29 -8.82
N CYS A 687 12.10 8.60 -7.89
CA CYS A 687 12.39 9.12 -6.55
C CYS A 687 13.25 10.40 -6.58
N ALA A 688 14.30 10.46 -7.41
CA ALA A 688 15.12 11.68 -7.56
C ALA A 688 14.32 12.84 -8.18
N PHE A 689 13.58 12.60 -9.27
CA PHE A 689 12.73 13.61 -9.88
C PHE A 689 11.63 14.08 -8.92
N SER A 690 11.04 13.18 -8.14
CA SER A 690 10.03 13.52 -7.13
C SER A 690 10.61 14.39 -6.01
N THR A 691 11.85 14.12 -5.58
CA THR A 691 12.57 14.95 -4.60
C THR A 691 12.79 16.37 -5.15
N ALA A 692 13.24 16.50 -6.41
CA ALA A 692 13.42 17.79 -7.05
C ALA A 692 12.11 18.52 -7.34
N LEU A 693 11.05 17.79 -7.67
CA LEU A 693 9.72 18.34 -7.87
C LEU A 693 9.12 18.83 -6.56
N LEU A 694 9.26 18.09 -5.47
CA LEU A 694 8.86 18.55 -4.14
C LEU A 694 9.66 19.77 -3.69
N PHE A 695 10.93 19.90 -4.09
CA PHE A 695 11.67 21.15 -3.93
C PHE A 695 10.94 22.29 -4.65
N VAL A 696 10.55 22.12 -5.92
CA VAL A 696 9.80 23.15 -6.67
C VAL A 696 8.43 23.46 -6.05
N LEU A 697 7.66 22.45 -5.64
CA LEU A 697 6.29 22.63 -5.15
C LEU A 697 6.23 23.21 -3.73
N CYS A 698 7.19 22.88 -2.87
CA CYS A 698 7.23 23.37 -1.50
C CYS A 698 7.99 24.68 -1.34
N ASN A 699 8.86 25.05 -2.30
CA ASN A 699 9.65 26.27 -2.23
C ASN A 699 8.72 27.52 -2.18
N PRO A 700 8.90 28.41 -1.18
CA PRO A 700 8.11 29.64 -1.03
C PRO A 700 8.45 30.76 -2.03
N ASP A 701 9.44 30.59 -2.90
CA ASP A 701 9.90 31.58 -3.88
C ASP A 701 8.83 31.89 -4.95
N LYS A 702 8.78 33.16 -5.39
CA LYS A 702 7.86 33.57 -6.46
C LYS A 702 8.30 33.02 -7.82
N ILE A 703 7.37 32.35 -8.50
CA ILE A 703 7.54 31.68 -9.82
C ILE A 703 7.99 32.62 -10.99
N GLN A 704 8.19 33.94 -10.80
CA GLN A 704 8.40 34.89 -11.90
C GLN A 704 9.69 35.73 -11.91
N ASP A 705 10.61 35.60 -10.96
CA ASP A 705 11.79 36.47 -10.97
C ASP A 705 12.92 35.98 -11.89
N LYS A 706 12.66 35.98 -13.21
CA LYS A 706 13.75 36.09 -14.20
C LYS A 706 14.39 37.48 -14.20
N VAL A 707 13.74 38.49 -13.61
CA VAL A 707 14.12 39.91 -13.74
C VAL A 707 14.49 40.58 -12.40
N HIS A 708 14.00 40.12 -11.25
CA HIS A 708 14.47 40.62 -9.96
C HIS A 708 15.43 39.64 -9.27
N HIS A 709 16.72 39.85 -9.52
CA HIS A 709 17.84 39.11 -8.93
C HIS A 709 18.01 39.23 -7.39
N ASN A 710 16.99 39.69 -6.66
CA ASN A 710 17.13 40.04 -5.24
C ASN A 710 16.21 39.26 -4.28
N ALA A 711 15.57 38.16 -4.70
CA ALA A 711 14.81 37.32 -3.78
C ALA A 711 15.19 35.83 -3.89
N VAL A 712 15.92 35.38 -2.85
CA VAL A 712 16.16 34.01 -2.35
C VAL A 712 17.33 33.23 -2.97
N SER A 713 18.52 33.52 -2.42
CA SER A 713 19.75 32.72 -2.12
C SER A 713 20.25 31.53 -2.96
N TYR A 714 19.52 30.98 -3.93
CA TYR A 714 19.98 29.82 -4.70
C TYR A 714 19.72 30.07 -6.19
N LYS A 715 20.76 29.88 -7.02
CA LYS A 715 20.65 29.97 -8.49
C LYS A 715 19.92 28.73 -9.06
N CYS A 716 18.72 28.42 -8.54
CA CYS A 716 17.94 27.22 -8.85
C CYS A 716 17.62 27.05 -10.33
N TYR A 717 17.49 28.16 -11.07
CA TYR A 717 17.33 28.16 -12.53
C TYR A 717 18.54 27.58 -13.28
N GLN A 718 19.69 27.43 -12.61
CA GLN A 718 20.90 26.79 -13.15
C GLN A 718 21.01 25.32 -12.75
N TRP A 719 20.11 24.82 -11.89
CA TRP A 719 20.18 23.46 -11.36
C TRP A 719 19.41 22.51 -12.27
N PRO A 720 20.08 21.63 -13.03
CA PRO A 720 19.46 20.86 -14.10
C PRO A 720 18.26 20.04 -13.63
N LEU A 721 18.36 19.35 -12.50
CA LEU A 721 17.27 18.51 -12.00
C LEU A 721 16.06 19.31 -11.51
N VAL A 722 16.29 20.50 -10.93
CA VAL A 722 15.21 21.42 -10.52
C VAL A 722 14.52 22.05 -11.72
N VAL A 723 15.28 22.39 -12.77
CA VAL A 723 14.71 22.84 -14.05
C VAL A 723 13.93 21.71 -14.73
N ALA A 724 14.45 20.48 -14.71
CA ALA A 724 13.75 19.31 -15.24
C ALA A 724 12.44 19.03 -14.50
N ALA A 725 12.39 19.33 -13.21
CA ALA A 725 11.19 19.21 -12.38
C ALA A 725 10.19 20.38 -12.55
N GLY A 726 10.41 21.30 -13.49
CA GLY A 726 9.44 22.35 -13.82
C GLY A 726 9.56 23.64 -13.00
N TYR A 727 10.75 23.96 -12.48
CA TYR A 727 10.98 25.27 -11.86
C TYR A 727 10.63 26.42 -12.81
N ALA A 728 10.01 27.48 -12.27
CA ALA A 728 9.47 28.62 -13.02
C ALA A 728 8.42 28.23 -14.09
N ARG A 729 7.64 27.17 -13.86
CA ARG A 729 6.42 26.85 -14.60
C ARG A 729 5.21 26.89 -13.67
N GLU A 730 4.04 27.06 -14.27
CA GLU A 730 2.79 26.99 -13.53
C GLU A 730 2.57 25.55 -13.05
N ASN A 731 2.45 25.38 -11.74
CA ASN A 731 2.36 24.10 -11.07
C ASN A 731 1.55 24.24 -9.77
N PRO A 732 1.08 23.13 -9.17
CA PRO A 732 0.31 23.16 -7.93
C PRO A 732 1.18 23.35 -6.67
N SER A 733 2.08 24.33 -6.69
CA SER A 733 2.91 24.69 -5.55
C SER A 733 2.09 25.17 -4.35
N ASN A 734 2.70 25.14 -3.17
CA ASN A 734 2.17 25.77 -1.95
C ASN A 734 1.80 27.24 -2.21
N GLN A 735 2.57 27.93 -3.05
CA GLN A 735 2.30 29.31 -3.42
C GLN A 735 1.07 29.44 -4.32
N TYR A 736 0.96 28.64 -5.38
CA TYR A 736 -0.23 28.61 -6.24
C TYR A 736 -1.49 28.37 -5.41
N LEU A 737 -1.39 27.45 -4.45
CA LEU A 737 -2.49 27.07 -3.57
C LEU A 737 -2.87 28.20 -2.61
N ALA A 738 -1.89 28.86 -1.99
CA ALA A 738 -2.14 30.04 -1.17
C ALA A 738 -2.74 31.20 -1.98
N THR A 739 -2.22 31.49 -3.18
CA THR A 739 -2.68 32.64 -3.98
C THR A 739 -4.05 32.44 -4.62
N THR A 740 -4.34 31.23 -5.09
CA THR A 740 -5.59 30.91 -5.80
C THR A 740 -6.75 30.67 -4.84
N TYR A 741 -6.49 30.08 -3.67
CA TYR A 741 -7.54 29.60 -2.77
C TYR A 741 -7.62 30.33 -1.42
N ALA A 742 -6.65 31.18 -1.06
CA ALA A 742 -6.80 32.01 0.14
C ALA A 742 -7.85 33.13 -0.06
N THR A 743 -8.08 33.62 -1.26
CA THR A 743 -8.97 34.78 -1.48
C THR A 743 -10.43 34.42 -1.73
N VAL A 744 -10.79 33.12 -1.74
CA VAL A 744 -12.18 32.68 -2.00
C VAL A 744 -13.02 32.90 -0.74
N PRO A 745 -14.01 33.83 -0.73
CA PRO A 745 -14.96 33.94 0.36
C PRO A 745 -15.72 32.62 0.46
N LYS A 746 -15.99 32.13 1.69
CA LYS A 746 -16.80 30.93 1.94
C LYS A 746 -17.94 30.82 0.92
N PRO A 747 -17.97 29.80 0.05
CA PRO A 747 -18.89 29.83 -1.07
C PRO A 747 -20.27 29.39 -0.60
N PHE A 748 -21.25 30.26 -0.79
CA PHE A 748 -22.66 29.92 -1.00
C PHE A 748 -22.89 29.18 -2.35
N GLU A 749 -21.82 28.90 -3.12
CA GLU A 749 -21.85 28.15 -4.38
C GLU A 749 -20.88 26.95 -4.33
N GLU A 750 -21.26 25.92 -3.57
CA GLU A 750 -20.53 24.65 -3.47
C GLU A 750 -20.54 23.81 -4.77
N ALA A 751 -21.34 24.18 -5.77
CA ALA A 751 -21.68 23.36 -6.92
C ALA A 751 -20.57 23.19 -8.00
N LYS A 752 -19.43 23.89 -7.90
CA LYS A 752 -18.39 23.91 -8.96
C LYS A 752 -17.10 23.15 -8.62
N ILE A 753 -16.98 22.52 -7.45
CA ILE A 753 -15.71 21.93 -7.00
C ILE A 753 -15.93 20.55 -6.39
N GLN A 754 -15.84 19.50 -7.22
CA GLN A 754 -15.85 18.08 -6.80
C GLN A 754 -14.41 17.59 -6.50
N ASN A 755 -14.24 16.70 -5.50
CA ASN A 755 -12.99 16.01 -5.13
C ASN A 755 -11.87 16.89 -4.53
N VAL A 756 -12.25 17.78 -3.62
CA VAL A 756 -11.36 18.82 -3.05
C VAL A 756 -11.42 18.76 -1.51
N HIS A 757 -11.44 17.55 -0.95
CA HIS A 757 -11.42 17.33 0.50
C HIS A 757 -10.16 17.90 1.16
N TRP A 758 -9.04 17.84 0.45
CA TRP A 758 -7.78 18.39 0.93
C TRP A 758 -7.79 19.93 0.98
N TYR A 759 -8.51 20.64 0.10
CA TYR A 759 -8.47 22.12 0.13
C TYR A 759 -9.42 22.71 1.16
N LEU A 760 -10.58 22.08 1.38
CA LEU A 760 -11.52 22.51 2.41
C LEU A 760 -10.92 22.41 3.82
N THR A 761 -9.99 21.47 4.01
CA THR A 761 -9.18 21.33 5.24
C THR A 761 -7.95 22.26 5.26
N VAL A 762 -7.34 22.59 4.12
CA VAL A 762 -6.10 23.39 4.05
C VAL A 762 -6.31 24.91 3.94
N ALA A 763 -7.38 25.40 3.30
CA ALA A 763 -7.63 26.83 3.17
C ALA A 763 -7.72 27.57 4.54
N PRO A 764 -8.32 27.01 5.60
CA PRO A 764 -8.28 27.60 6.95
C PRO A 764 -6.87 27.56 7.59
N LEU A 765 -6.09 26.51 7.33
CA LEU A 765 -4.74 26.31 7.89
C LEU A 765 -3.69 27.24 7.28
N LEU A 766 -3.84 27.64 6.01
CA LEU A 766 -2.98 28.64 5.37
C LEU A 766 -3.25 30.06 5.87
N MET A 767 -4.47 30.35 6.34
CA MET A 767 -4.91 31.64 6.86
C MET A 767 -4.39 31.97 8.28
N HIS A 768 -4.27 30.97 9.15
CA HIS A 768 -3.98 31.18 10.59
C HIS A 768 -2.48 31.08 10.94
N SER A 769 -1.60 30.95 9.93
CA SER A 769 -0.15 30.75 10.09
C SER A 769 0.63 31.99 10.57
N SER A 770 -0.03 33.06 11.01
CA SER A 770 0.62 34.22 11.64
C SER A 770 0.57 34.23 13.17
N CYS A 771 -0.12 33.28 13.83
CA CYS A 771 -0.25 33.26 15.29
C CYS A 771 -0.04 31.84 15.84
N GLN A 772 0.90 31.69 16.77
CA GLN A 772 1.19 30.44 17.49
C GLN A 772 -0.07 29.89 18.17
N PHE A 773 -0.48 28.66 17.87
CA PHE A 773 -1.27 27.84 18.79
C PHE A 773 -0.98 26.34 18.65
N ALA A 774 -1.08 25.68 19.80
CA ALA A 774 -0.74 24.30 20.10
C ALA A 774 -1.76 23.28 19.55
N ASP A 775 -1.32 22.02 19.60
CA ASP A 775 -2.04 20.82 19.17
C ASP A 775 -3.48 20.73 19.69
N GLY A 776 -4.37 20.25 18.81
CA GLY A 776 -5.72 19.82 19.18
C GLY A 776 -6.82 20.82 18.85
N ALA A 777 -7.27 20.84 17.59
CA ALA A 777 -8.63 21.25 17.28
C ALA A 777 -9.11 20.58 15.98
N THR A 778 -10.05 19.66 16.13
CA THR A 778 -10.95 19.18 15.09
C THR A 778 -11.81 20.34 14.61
N PHE A 779 -11.60 20.79 13.37
CA PHE A 779 -12.51 21.71 12.70
C PHE A 779 -13.09 21.03 11.47
N GLY A 780 -14.39 20.72 11.57
CA GLY A 780 -15.19 20.15 10.50
C GLY A 780 -15.23 21.08 9.29
N ALA A 781 -14.69 20.59 8.18
CA ALA A 781 -14.91 21.17 6.88
C ALA A 781 -16.03 20.38 6.19
N CYS A 782 -17.25 20.90 6.30
CA CYS A 782 -18.36 20.52 5.45
C CYS A 782 -18.02 20.94 4.00
N GLY A 783 -18.26 20.04 3.04
CA GLY A 783 -18.23 20.41 1.62
C GLY A 783 -18.08 19.19 0.70
N SER A 784 -19.19 18.82 0.06
CA SER A 784 -19.32 18.86 -1.40
C SER A 784 -20.59 18.10 -1.80
N CYS A 785 -21.48 18.86 -2.42
CA CYS A 785 -22.67 18.44 -3.14
C CYS A 785 -22.41 18.68 -4.63
N GLY A 786 -22.94 17.81 -5.49
CA GLY A 786 -22.84 17.95 -6.93
C GLY A 786 -23.91 17.10 -7.62
N ALA A 787 -25.17 17.44 -7.37
CA ALA A 787 -26.34 17.12 -8.20
C ALA A 787 -27.62 17.66 -7.49
N CYS A 788 -27.99 18.91 -7.75
CA CYS A 788 -29.39 19.33 -7.70
C CYS A 788 -29.62 20.50 -8.67
N GLY A 789 -29.80 20.15 -9.94
CA GLY A 789 -30.60 20.98 -10.82
C GLY A 789 -32.07 20.72 -10.52
N SER A 790 -32.83 21.78 -10.26
CA SER A 790 -34.29 21.81 -10.17
C SER A 790 -34.93 21.25 -8.89
N CYS A 791 -35.24 22.14 -7.95
CA CYS A 791 -36.53 22.12 -7.27
C CYS A 791 -37.00 23.56 -7.06
N GLY A 792 -37.90 24.00 -7.93
CA GLY A 792 -38.72 25.17 -7.67
C GLY A 792 -39.77 24.87 -6.60
N SER A 793 -40.16 25.92 -5.89
CA SER A 793 -41.31 26.01 -4.98
C SER A 793 -41.12 25.39 -3.59
N CYS A 794 -40.91 26.26 -2.60
CA CYS A 794 -41.64 26.28 -1.33
C CYS A 794 -41.56 27.73 -0.80
N GLY A 795 -42.60 28.51 -1.08
CA GLY A 795 -42.83 29.79 -0.45
C GLY A 795 -43.37 29.63 0.98
N GLY A 796 -43.28 30.73 1.74
CA GLY A 796 -44.14 30.99 2.89
C GLY A 796 -43.56 30.62 4.25
N CYS A 797 -42.99 31.60 4.93
CA CYS A 797 -43.42 32.01 6.28
C CYS A 797 -42.71 33.31 6.68
N ALA A 798 -43.41 34.42 6.44
CA ALA A 798 -43.23 35.65 7.19
C ALA A 798 -44.12 35.58 8.44
N ALA A 799 -43.58 35.88 9.62
CA ALA A 799 -44.27 36.61 10.70
C ALA A 799 -43.44 36.70 11.99
N CYS A 800 -43.48 37.90 12.59
CA CYS A 800 -43.17 38.29 13.97
C CYS A 800 -41.68 38.36 14.36
N GLY A 801 -41.15 39.41 14.96
CA GLY A 801 -41.77 40.59 15.57
C GLY A 801 -40.78 41.19 16.59
N ASP A 802 -40.82 42.51 16.70
CA ASP A 802 -39.98 43.41 17.49
C ASP A 802 -39.92 43.18 19.02
N LEU A 803 -38.94 43.86 19.64
CA LEU A 803 -38.81 44.31 21.06
C LEU A 803 -38.17 43.37 22.10
N GLY A 804 -37.17 43.89 22.83
CA GLY A 804 -36.82 43.36 24.15
C GLY A 804 -35.42 43.70 24.69
N SER A 805 -35.31 44.81 25.40
CA SER A 805 -34.13 45.37 26.08
C SER A 805 -33.59 44.55 27.27
N TRP A 806 -32.26 44.71 27.51
CA TRP A 806 -31.56 44.88 28.82
C TRP A 806 -30.66 43.78 29.45
N LYS A 807 -29.46 44.29 29.78
CA LYS A 807 -28.51 43.99 30.89
C LYS A 807 -27.53 42.82 30.78
N ARG A 808 -26.30 43.19 30.42
CA ARG A 808 -25.04 42.49 30.75
C ARG A 808 -24.67 42.74 32.21
N GLY A 809 -24.44 41.67 32.97
CA GLY A 809 -23.67 41.68 34.22
C GLY A 809 -22.20 41.37 33.92
N VAL A 810 -21.32 42.28 34.31
CA VAL A 810 -19.86 42.14 34.27
C VAL A 810 -19.39 41.59 35.61
N GLN A 811 -18.55 40.55 35.62
CA GLN A 811 -17.63 40.31 36.72
C GLN A 811 -16.24 40.01 36.18
N LYS A 812 -15.29 40.87 36.57
CA LYS A 812 -13.87 40.84 36.23
C LYS A 812 -13.17 39.72 37.00
N CYS A 813 -12.27 38.99 36.34
CA CYS A 813 -11.14 38.31 37.01
C CYS A 813 -9.82 38.92 36.51
N LYS A 814 -8.96 39.23 37.48
CA LYS A 814 -7.68 39.95 37.36
C LYS A 814 -6.60 39.08 36.72
N THR A 815 -5.79 39.71 35.89
CA THR A 815 -4.49 39.25 35.40
C THR A 815 -3.42 39.35 36.49
N GLN A 816 -2.54 38.34 36.58
CA GLN A 816 -1.23 38.44 37.24
C GLN A 816 -0.16 37.96 36.27
N GLU A 817 0.79 38.86 35.99
CA GLU A 817 2.03 38.62 35.27
C GLU A 817 3.01 37.82 36.13
N LEU A 818 3.79 36.92 35.52
CA LEU A 818 5.01 36.35 36.12
C LEU A 818 6.14 36.33 35.09
N GLN A 819 7.26 36.94 35.49
CA GLN A 819 8.57 36.94 34.81
C GLN A 819 9.43 35.72 35.21
N PRO A 820 10.55 35.44 34.49
CA PRO A 820 11.17 34.12 34.41
C PRO A 820 12.37 33.95 35.36
N ASN A 821 12.57 32.72 35.87
CA ASN A 821 13.83 32.02 36.15
C ASN A 821 13.60 30.95 37.23
N HIS A 822 13.81 29.67 36.92
CA HIS A 822 14.41 28.66 37.83
C HIS A 822 14.49 27.28 37.16
N LEU A 823 15.70 26.72 37.11
CA LEU A 823 16.02 25.33 36.75
C LEU A 823 15.40 24.32 37.76
N PRO A 824 14.92 23.14 37.33
CA PRO A 824 14.37 22.14 38.25
C PRO A 824 15.46 21.28 38.91
N LYS A 825 15.30 21.05 40.22
CA LYS A 825 16.12 20.17 41.08
C LYS A 825 15.79 18.68 40.85
N ARG A 826 16.81 17.81 41.04
CA ARG A 826 16.72 16.33 40.97
C ARG A 826 15.75 15.75 42.02
N PRO A 827 15.05 14.64 41.72
CA PRO A 827 14.13 13.99 42.66
C PRO A 827 14.85 13.20 43.76
N SER A 828 14.19 13.05 44.92
CA SER A 828 14.74 12.44 46.14
C SER A 828 14.70 10.90 46.15
N ILE A 829 15.65 10.31 46.86
CA ILE A 829 15.91 8.84 47.00
C ILE A 829 14.68 8.04 47.46
N LYS A 830 13.71 8.65 48.15
CA LYS A 830 12.46 7.98 48.57
C LYS A 830 11.50 7.65 47.41
N SER A 831 11.64 8.32 46.26
CA SER A 831 10.83 8.04 45.07
C SER A 831 11.36 6.85 44.27
N ILE A 832 12.64 6.53 44.41
CA ILE A 832 13.30 5.43 43.69
C ILE A 832 12.94 4.07 44.32
N HIS A 833 12.80 3.97 45.65
CA HIS A 833 12.41 2.72 46.30
C HIS A 833 10.98 2.27 45.97
N ARG A 834 10.03 3.19 45.77
CA ARG A 834 8.66 2.84 45.34
C ARG A 834 8.58 2.30 43.91
N ILE A 835 9.50 2.72 43.04
CA ILE A 835 9.60 2.23 41.66
C ILE A 835 10.21 0.83 41.64
N VAL A 836 11.22 0.57 42.49
CA VAL A 836 11.84 -0.77 42.61
C VAL A 836 10.86 -1.80 43.19
N ASP A 837 10.07 -1.44 44.20
CA ASP A 837 9.05 -2.35 44.77
C ASP A 837 7.91 -2.68 43.78
N TRP A 838 7.57 -1.74 42.88
CA TRP A 838 6.61 -1.99 41.81
C TRP A 838 7.18 -2.92 40.73
N ILE A 839 8.45 -2.76 40.37
CA ILE A 839 9.14 -3.63 39.39
C ILE A 839 9.29 -5.07 39.92
N VAL A 840 9.49 -5.26 41.23
CA VAL A 840 9.64 -6.59 41.84
C VAL A 840 8.28 -7.32 41.99
N LYS A 841 7.17 -6.60 42.18
CA LYS A 841 5.83 -7.21 42.33
C LYS A 841 5.13 -7.50 41.01
N THR A 842 5.48 -6.82 39.93
CA THR A 842 4.92 -7.10 38.61
C THR A 842 5.78 -8.17 37.95
N ASN A 843 5.21 -9.36 37.73
CA ASN A 843 5.89 -10.57 37.26
C ASN A 843 6.31 -10.43 35.76
N VAL A 844 7.27 -9.54 35.48
CA VAL A 844 7.76 -9.16 34.13
C VAL A 844 8.50 -10.32 33.43
N THR A 845 8.86 -11.36 34.16
CA THR A 845 9.56 -12.54 33.64
C THR A 845 8.71 -13.36 32.65
N ASN A 846 7.38 -13.29 32.73
CA ASN A 846 6.47 -13.93 31.75
C ASN A 846 6.17 -13.06 30.53
N PHE A 847 6.31 -11.73 30.64
CA PHE A 847 6.09 -10.81 29.52
C PHE A 847 7.31 -10.74 28.59
N ILE A 848 8.53 -10.87 29.14
CA ILE A 848 9.78 -10.85 28.37
C ILE A 848 10.04 -12.18 27.64
N LYS A 849 9.61 -13.32 28.19
CA LYS A 849 9.76 -14.63 27.50
C LYS A 849 8.87 -14.79 26.27
N LYS A 850 7.80 -14.00 26.11
CA LYS A 850 6.87 -14.14 24.97
C LYS A 850 7.21 -13.24 23.78
N ASN A 851 8.07 -12.23 23.95
CA ASN A 851 8.40 -11.23 22.92
C ASN A 851 9.84 -11.32 22.37
N LEU A 852 10.57 -12.38 22.68
CA LEU A 852 11.93 -12.64 22.15
C LEU A 852 11.97 -13.76 21.09
N PHE A 853 10.80 -14.17 20.59
CA PHE A 853 10.64 -15.04 19.41
C PHE A 853 9.61 -14.41 18.46
N LEU A 854 9.98 -13.28 17.84
CA LEU A 854 9.40 -12.77 16.60
C LEU A 854 10.54 -12.24 15.73
#